data_AF-A0A7C8B4B1-F1
#
_entry.id   AF-A0A7C8B4B1-F1
#
_cell.length_a   1.000
_cell.length_b   1.000
_cell.length_c   1.000
_cell.angle_alpha   90.00
_cell.angle_beta   90.00
_cell.angle_gamma   90.00
#
_symmetry.space_group_name_H-M   'P 1'
#
loop_
_entity.id
_entity.type
_entity.pdbx_description
1 polymer ?
#
loop_
_entity_poly.entity_id
_entity_poly.type
_entity_poly.pdbx_seq_one_letter_code
_entity_poly.pdbx_strand_id
1 'polypeptide(L)'
;MCASVSIIVLVMLALPVYALDTIATYPPLPVGYSSIKVFDNQQRFVGRILPEKRYWVTIDRIPTFLQKAVVAVEDSRFYEHGGIDVRGIARALVKDVIKRKFAEGGSTITQQLIKNRYLTGVKTIERKFEEARLAMDFENKYSKQQILEMYFNEIYYGNGAWGIAQAARLYFDKSPEELSDAECAMLAGVQKNPARYNPLGKAAEVTGRRDVVLKRMEDLNIISASQKKQLRDHPPTITKKGQAPQYLAHIRSKLIERYGADSIELGGLDVIAALDLNLQKQAEQMLRDGVKRVSPQLQGALVCLDTASGDVLAAVGGVDTKQSGYDRAFTARRQPGSSIKPFIYAAALEKGITAGSIWDDAPVAYNRGNGEAWKPLNYGRELYGELSLRKALAYSNNIIAIKLLEKVGVTDFVTSSAKTGLQMRPENGLSLALGTNEVTLSDLVLAYSSLANGGARPETRFILRVYDRNRRTWTESPAAVTPVIAPEVAYITTQMMKDVLSYGTAKRLNKFSQAYPSAGKTGTTDDYRDAWFVGYTPGIITGVWVGHDKPQPGGKGFTGGAVAAPIWEHFMRKAVALRPVTDFQKPAAVLSVTIDPATGYLANGNCPTRQDEFYIVGTEPTESCPKHSGTAATPETPIVPQTEPQQDENGTKP
;
A
#
# COMPACT_ATOMS: atom_id res chain seq x y z
N MET A 1 -43.67 -73.83 5.35
CA MET A 1 -42.36 -74.07 5.98
C MET A 1 -41.78 -72.71 6.32
N CYS A 2 -41.70 -72.41 7.61
CA CYS A 2 -41.09 -71.21 8.16
C CYS A 2 -39.57 -71.21 7.90
N ALA A 3 -39.01 -70.07 7.51
CA ALA A 3 -37.59 -69.81 7.66
C ALA A 3 -37.41 -68.39 8.19
N SER A 4 -37.06 -68.36 9.46
CA SER A 4 -36.77 -67.23 10.32
C SER A 4 -35.65 -66.35 9.77
N VAL A 5 -35.85 -65.03 9.74
CA VAL A 5 -34.77 -64.05 9.64
C VAL A 5 -34.64 -63.37 10.99
N SER A 6 -33.63 -63.76 11.74
CA SER A 6 -33.20 -63.11 12.97
C SER A 6 -32.66 -61.72 12.65
N ILE A 7 -33.35 -60.68 13.10
CA ILE A 7 -32.82 -59.32 13.15
C ILE A 7 -31.87 -59.24 14.35
N ILE A 8 -30.57 -59.19 14.07
CA ILE A 8 -29.55 -58.80 15.05
C ILE A 8 -29.74 -57.30 15.31
N VAL A 9 -30.29 -56.97 16.47
CA VAL A 9 -30.30 -55.61 17.00
C VAL A 9 -28.89 -55.31 17.51
N LEU A 10 -28.07 -54.69 16.67
CA LEU A 10 -26.81 -54.07 17.09
C LEU A 10 -27.15 -52.68 17.66
N VAL A 11 -27.43 -52.59 18.96
CA VAL A 11 -27.37 -51.32 19.68
C VAL A 11 -25.90 -50.90 19.73
N MET A 12 -25.42 -50.18 18.71
CA MET A 12 -24.25 -49.33 18.91
C MET A 12 -24.69 -48.20 19.83
N LEU A 13 -24.39 -48.37 21.12
CA LEU A 13 -24.19 -47.26 22.05
C LEU A 13 -23.06 -46.39 21.48
N ALA A 14 -23.40 -45.49 20.55
CA ALA A 14 -22.55 -44.36 20.23
C ALA A 14 -22.55 -43.49 21.49
N LEU A 15 -21.58 -43.71 22.37
CA LEU A 15 -21.21 -42.72 23.38
C LEU A 15 -21.05 -41.39 22.63
N PRO A 16 -21.83 -40.34 22.95
CA PRO A 16 -21.65 -39.07 22.29
C PRO A 16 -20.22 -38.61 22.60
N VAL A 17 -19.41 -38.51 21.55
CA VAL A 17 -18.01 -38.05 21.55
C VAL A 17 -17.83 -36.67 22.22
N TYR A 18 -18.92 -35.98 22.58
CA TYR A 18 -18.97 -34.70 23.28
C TYR A 18 -18.69 -34.77 24.81
N ALA A 19 -18.25 -35.91 25.33
CA ALA A 19 -18.03 -36.12 26.76
C ALA A 19 -16.78 -35.41 27.33
N LEU A 20 -15.89 -34.86 26.50
CA LEU A 20 -14.59 -34.32 26.94
C LEU A 20 -14.37 -32.81 26.68
N ASP A 21 -15.33 -32.10 26.11
CA ASP A 21 -15.15 -30.66 25.84
C ASP A 21 -15.13 -29.85 27.15
N THR A 22 -14.02 -29.17 27.43
CA THR A 22 -13.96 -28.11 28.44
C THR A 22 -14.90 -26.97 28.02
N ILE A 23 -15.57 -26.36 29.01
CA ILE A 23 -16.48 -25.23 28.79
C ILE A 23 -15.75 -24.09 28.07
N ALA A 24 -14.52 -23.80 28.52
CA ALA A 24 -13.64 -22.82 27.92
C ALA A 24 -12.87 -23.39 26.73
N THR A 25 -13.02 -22.74 25.58
CA THR A 25 -12.38 -23.07 24.29
C THR A 25 -11.27 -22.10 23.89
N TYR A 26 -11.06 -21.03 24.67
CA TYR A 26 -10.06 -19.98 24.43
C TYR A 26 -9.26 -19.66 25.70
N PRO A 27 -8.06 -19.07 25.59
CA PRO A 27 -7.32 -18.56 26.75
C PRO A 27 -8.12 -17.53 27.55
N PRO A 28 -7.95 -17.44 28.88
CA PRO A 28 -8.63 -16.44 29.69
C PRO A 28 -8.24 -15.02 29.27
N LEU A 29 -9.21 -14.11 29.26
CA LEU A 29 -9.00 -12.70 28.93
C LEU A 29 -8.02 -12.04 29.94
N PRO A 30 -6.90 -11.44 29.50
CA PRO A 30 -6.05 -10.67 30.38
C PRO A 30 -6.78 -9.47 31.01
N VAL A 31 -6.39 -9.09 32.22
CA VAL A 31 -6.98 -7.93 32.93
C VAL A 31 -6.38 -6.62 32.41
N GLY A 32 -7.19 -5.56 32.40
CA GLY A 32 -6.72 -4.20 32.08
C GLY A 32 -6.29 -4.03 30.62
N TYR A 33 -7.01 -4.60 29.67
CA TYR A 33 -6.68 -4.43 28.25
C TYR A 33 -6.96 -2.99 27.79
N SER A 34 -6.05 -2.45 26.97
CA SER A 34 -6.31 -1.28 26.12
C SER A 34 -5.69 -1.55 24.75
N SER A 35 -6.31 -1.05 23.69
CA SER A 35 -5.74 -1.21 22.34
C SER A 35 -4.41 -0.47 22.18
N ILE A 36 -3.66 -0.85 21.14
CA ILE A 36 -2.56 -0.02 20.66
C ILE A 36 -3.16 1.13 19.86
N LYS A 37 -2.92 2.38 20.27
CA LYS A 37 -3.39 3.57 19.57
C LYS A 37 -2.29 4.09 18.67
N VAL A 38 -2.64 4.43 17.44
CA VAL A 38 -1.71 4.98 16.45
C VAL A 38 -2.09 6.42 16.16
N PHE A 39 -1.09 7.29 16.22
CA PHE A 39 -1.17 8.70 15.89
C PHE A 39 -0.23 9.01 14.73
N ASP A 40 -0.55 10.04 13.96
CA ASP A 40 0.30 10.52 12.87
C ASP A 40 1.43 11.42 13.39
N ASN A 41 2.28 11.92 12.49
CA ASN A 41 3.40 12.78 12.83
C ASN A 41 3.01 14.14 13.45
N GLN A 42 1.72 14.51 13.40
CA GLN A 42 1.10 15.68 14.03
C GLN A 42 0.31 15.30 15.30
N GLN A 43 0.49 14.07 15.81
CA GLN A 43 -0.21 13.52 16.97
C GLN A 43 -1.74 13.41 16.82
N ARG A 44 -2.26 13.39 15.59
CA ARG A 44 -3.67 13.17 15.32
C ARG A 44 -3.97 11.68 15.37
N PHE A 45 -5.06 11.29 16.04
CA PHE A 45 -5.47 9.89 16.12
C PHE A 45 -5.79 9.32 14.73
N VAL A 46 -5.06 8.27 14.35
CA VAL A 46 -5.22 7.56 13.08
C VAL A 46 -6.16 6.39 13.30
N GLY A 47 -5.86 5.53 14.27
CA GLY A 47 -6.66 4.34 14.52
C GLY A 47 -6.10 3.48 15.64
N ARG A 48 -6.61 2.25 15.72
CA ARG A 48 -6.19 1.26 16.72
C ARG A 48 -5.73 -0.01 16.02
N ILE A 49 -4.77 -0.68 16.64
CA ILE A 49 -4.42 -2.06 16.32
C ILE A 49 -5.04 -2.93 17.41
N LEU A 50 -5.83 -3.92 16.97
CA LEU A 50 -6.58 -4.82 17.84
C LEU A 50 -5.94 -6.21 17.86
N PRO A 51 -6.08 -6.95 18.98
CA PRO A 51 -5.71 -8.35 19.09
C PRO A 51 -6.50 -9.20 18.10
N GLU A 52 -5.89 -10.27 17.62
CA GLU A 52 -6.55 -11.25 16.75
C GLU A 52 -7.06 -12.45 17.56
N LYS A 53 -6.38 -12.81 18.66
CA LYS A 53 -6.79 -13.97 19.46
C LYS A 53 -8.15 -13.73 20.11
N ARG A 54 -8.98 -14.78 20.11
CA ARG A 54 -10.21 -14.82 20.92
C ARG A 54 -9.85 -15.13 22.36
N TYR A 55 -10.65 -14.63 23.28
CA TYR A 55 -10.44 -14.77 24.71
C TYR A 55 -11.72 -15.23 25.39
N TRP A 56 -11.55 -16.11 26.38
CA TRP A 56 -12.61 -16.56 27.24
C TRP A 56 -12.85 -15.57 28.38
N VAL A 57 -14.12 -15.25 28.60
CA VAL A 57 -14.59 -14.35 29.66
C VAL A 57 -15.53 -15.15 30.53
N THR A 58 -15.16 -15.29 31.81
CA THR A 58 -16.01 -15.95 32.80
C THR A 58 -17.24 -15.09 33.09
N ILE A 59 -18.36 -15.73 33.49
CA ILE A 59 -19.66 -15.07 33.64
C ILE A 59 -19.64 -13.92 34.66
N ASP A 60 -18.79 -14.00 35.68
CA ASP A 60 -18.59 -12.98 36.72
C ASP A 60 -17.94 -11.69 36.19
N ARG A 61 -17.19 -11.78 35.07
CA ARG A 61 -16.61 -10.61 34.38
C ARG A 61 -17.56 -10.00 33.34
N ILE A 62 -18.73 -10.59 33.14
CA ILE A 62 -19.74 -10.06 32.23
C ILE A 62 -20.77 -9.29 33.06
N PRO A 63 -21.02 -8.00 32.78
CA PRO A 63 -21.93 -7.20 33.58
C PRO A 63 -23.32 -7.85 33.73
N THR A 64 -23.83 -7.90 34.95
CA THR A 64 -25.16 -8.49 35.22
C THR A 64 -26.26 -7.80 34.41
N PHE A 65 -26.11 -6.51 34.11
CA PHE A 65 -27.02 -5.79 33.24
C PHE A 65 -27.07 -6.41 31.83
N LEU A 66 -25.91 -6.72 31.22
CA LEU A 66 -25.83 -7.36 29.91
C LEU A 66 -26.45 -8.75 29.93
N GLN A 67 -26.14 -9.54 30.95
CA GLN A 67 -26.72 -10.89 31.13
C GLN A 67 -28.26 -10.81 31.13
N LYS A 68 -28.83 -9.92 31.95
CA LYS A 68 -30.28 -9.69 32.02
C LYS A 68 -30.87 -9.13 30.73
N ALA A 69 -30.17 -8.22 30.05
CA ALA A 69 -30.62 -7.62 28.80
C ALA A 69 -30.74 -8.64 27.67
N VAL A 70 -29.75 -9.53 27.53
CA VAL A 70 -29.77 -10.62 26.55
C VAL A 70 -30.90 -11.59 26.87
N VAL A 71 -31.01 -12.06 28.11
CA VAL A 71 -32.10 -12.94 28.55
C VAL A 71 -33.47 -12.29 28.27
N ALA A 72 -33.66 -11.02 28.61
CA ALA A 72 -34.94 -10.32 28.39
C ALA A 72 -35.41 -10.32 26.93
N VAL A 73 -34.48 -10.19 25.98
CA VAL A 73 -34.77 -9.96 24.56
C VAL A 73 -34.71 -11.24 23.73
N GLU A 74 -33.77 -12.13 24.03
CA GLU A 74 -33.56 -13.37 23.28
C GLU A 74 -34.39 -14.51 23.87
N ASP A 75 -34.49 -14.61 25.20
CA ASP A 75 -35.12 -15.76 25.87
C ASP A 75 -35.58 -15.42 27.30
N SER A 76 -36.71 -14.69 27.43
CA SER A 76 -37.12 -14.13 28.74
C SER A 76 -37.47 -15.18 29.81
N ARG A 77 -37.56 -16.46 29.42
CA ARG A 77 -37.82 -17.58 30.33
C ARG A 77 -36.69 -18.58 30.33
N PHE A 78 -35.49 -18.13 29.97
CA PHE A 78 -34.29 -18.94 29.93
C PHE A 78 -34.12 -19.78 31.19
N TYR A 79 -34.38 -19.22 32.37
CA TYR A 79 -34.23 -19.94 33.64
C TYR A 79 -35.38 -20.91 33.99
N GLU A 80 -36.47 -20.94 33.22
CA GLU A 80 -37.67 -21.74 33.51
C GLU A 80 -37.76 -23.05 32.71
N HIS A 81 -37.04 -23.18 31.59
CA HIS A 81 -37.14 -24.34 30.69
C HIS A 81 -35.82 -25.14 30.62
N GLY A 82 -35.87 -26.41 30.21
CA GLY A 82 -34.69 -27.28 30.00
C GLY A 82 -34.25 -27.32 28.53
N GLY A 83 -33.80 -26.20 27.96
CA GLY A 83 -33.31 -26.13 26.57
C GLY A 83 -34.29 -25.69 25.49
N ILE A 84 -35.60 -25.98 25.62
CA ILE A 84 -36.62 -25.53 24.67
C ILE A 84 -37.79 -24.87 25.40
N ASP A 85 -38.17 -23.68 24.92
CA ASP A 85 -39.34 -22.98 25.43
C ASP A 85 -40.61 -23.37 24.64
N VAL A 86 -41.26 -24.46 25.04
CA VAL A 86 -42.52 -24.94 24.42
C VAL A 86 -43.62 -23.87 24.43
N ARG A 87 -43.78 -23.19 25.55
CA ARG A 87 -44.76 -22.10 25.69
C ARG A 87 -44.37 -20.89 24.81
N GLY A 88 -43.08 -20.72 24.51
CA GLY A 88 -42.53 -19.61 23.71
C GLY A 88 -42.78 -19.85 22.24
N ILE A 89 -42.54 -21.09 21.80
CA ILE A 89 -42.87 -21.60 20.46
C ILE A 89 -44.37 -21.44 20.20
N ALA A 90 -45.24 -21.88 21.11
CA ALA A 90 -46.68 -21.75 20.96
C ALA A 90 -47.10 -20.26 20.83
N ARG A 91 -46.54 -19.38 21.66
CA ARG A 91 -46.80 -17.94 21.60
C ARG A 91 -46.32 -17.29 20.31
N ALA A 92 -45.16 -17.71 19.80
CA ALA A 92 -44.63 -17.24 18.52
C ALA A 92 -45.53 -17.65 17.35
N LEU A 93 -45.99 -18.91 17.32
CA LEU A 93 -46.92 -19.42 16.32
C LEU A 93 -48.23 -18.62 16.27
N VAL A 94 -48.85 -18.34 17.43
CA VAL A 94 -50.08 -17.53 17.49
C VAL A 94 -49.83 -16.11 16.96
N LYS A 95 -48.71 -15.49 17.34
CA LYS A 95 -48.35 -14.14 16.89
C LYS A 95 -48.09 -14.07 15.38
N ASP A 96 -47.50 -15.11 14.80
CA ASP A 96 -47.19 -15.18 13.37
C ASP A 96 -48.45 -15.34 12.51
N VAL A 97 -49.42 -16.12 12.99
CA VAL A 97 -50.75 -16.25 12.38
C VAL A 97 -51.49 -14.91 12.41
N ILE A 98 -51.44 -14.19 13.54
CA ILE A 98 -52.09 -12.87 13.68
C ILE A 98 -51.41 -11.81 12.80
N LYS A 99 -50.07 -11.82 12.69
CA LYS A 99 -49.31 -10.79 11.95
C LYS A 99 -49.05 -11.12 10.48
N ARG A 100 -49.51 -12.29 9.99
CA ARG A 100 -49.24 -12.82 8.62
C ARG A 100 -47.78 -12.67 8.17
N LYS A 101 -46.84 -12.78 9.12
CA LYS A 101 -45.39 -12.72 8.90
C LYS A 101 -44.75 -13.81 9.73
N PHE A 102 -43.97 -14.68 9.10
CA PHE A 102 -43.07 -15.60 9.81
C PHE A 102 -42.09 -14.78 10.64
N ALA A 103 -42.13 -14.87 11.97
CA ALA A 103 -41.20 -14.19 12.85
C ALA A 103 -40.12 -15.16 13.35
N GLU A 104 -38.86 -14.75 13.27
CA GLU A 104 -37.68 -15.53 13.70
C GLU A 104 -37.51 -15.64 15.24
N GLY A 105 -38.60 -15.61 16.03
CA GLY A 105 -38.53 -15.33 17.48
C GLY A 105 -38.73 -16.50 18.45
N GLY A 106 -38.52 -17.76 18.02
CA GLY A 106 -38.85 -18.94 18.84
C GLY A 106 -37.68 -19.75 19.37
N SER A 107 -36.42 -19.41 19.03
CA SER A 107 -35.24 -20.17 19.46
C SER A 107 -34.71 -19.70 20.80
N THR A 108 -34.43 -20.63 21.72
CA THR A 108 -33.83 -20.37 23.03
C THR A 108 -32.35 -19.98 22.93
N ILE A 109 -31.77 -19.42 23.99
CA ILE A 109 -30.32 -19.12 24.06
C ILE A 109 -29.49 -20.39 23.81
N THR A 110 -29.89 -21.52 24.40
CA THR A 110 -29.21 -22.82 24.26
C THR A 110 -29.25 -23.33 22.83
N GLN A 111 -30.41 -23.22 22.16
CA GLN A 111 -30.56 -23.54 20.74
C GLN A 111 -29.66 -22.67 19.86
N GLN A 112 -29.62 -21.36 20.11
CA GLN A 112 -28.74 -20.43 19.40
C GLN A 112 -27.26 -20.76 19.59
N LEU A 113 -26.83 -21.13 20.80
CA LEU A 113 -25.45 -21.56 21.10
C LEU A 113 -25.08 -22.80 20.28
N ILE A 114 -25.93 -23.83 20.29
CA ILE A 114 -25.67 -25.08 19.57
C ILE A 114 -25.61 -24.87 18.07
N LYS A 115 -26.54 -24.09 17.53
CA LYS A 115 -26.55 -23.69 16.13
C LYS A 115 -25.23 -23.03 15.71
N ASN A 116 -24.65 -22.19 16.58
CA ASN A 116 -23.41 -21.48 16.28
C ASN A 116 -22.15 -22.35 16.48
N ARG A 117 -22.16 -23.29 17.43
CA ARG A 117 -20.98 -24.09 17.81
C ARG A 117 -20.86 -25.43 17.11
N TYR A 118 -21.97 -26.13 16.84
CA TYR A 118 -21.94 -27.55 16.46
C TYR A 118 -22.65 -27.89 15.14
N LEU A 119 -23.51 -27.01 14.62
CA LEU A 119 -24.34 -27.33 13.44
C LEU A 119 -23.95 -26.50 12.22
N THR A 120 -24.10 -27.11 11.04
CA THR A 120 -23.85 -26.43 9.76
C THR A 120 -24.95 -25.39 9.46
N GLY A 121 -24.61 -24.39 8.63
CA GLY A 121 -25.51 -23.28 8.32
C GLY A 121 -26.77 -23.61 7.52
N VAL A 122 -26.89 -24.83 6.97
CA VAL A 122 -28.00 -25.24 6.10
C VAL A 122 -29.31 -25.34 6.89
N LYS A 123 -30.33 -24.58 6.50
CA LYS A 123 -31.63 -24.58 7.19
C LYS A 123 -32.50 -25.76 6.73
N THR A 124 -32.40 -26.89 7.41
CA THR A 124 -33.33 -28.03 7.24
C THR A 124 -34.17 -28.27 8.50
N ILE A 125 -35.30 -28.97 8.35
CA ILE A 125 -36.20 -29.32 9.46
C ILE A 125 -35.51 -30.33 10.37
N GLU A 126 -34.82 -31.31 9.77
CA GLU A 126 -34.04 -32.35 10.46
C GLU A 126 -32.96 -31.71 11.35
N ARG A 127 -32.22 -30.72 10.83
CA ARG A 127 -31.25 -29.96 11.62
C ARG A 127 -31.91 -29.27 12.81
N LYS A 128 -33.12 -28.74 12.65
CA LYS A 128 -33.84 -28.03 13.72
C LYS A 128 -34.29 -28.99 14.82
N PHE A 129 -34.60 -30.25 14.49
CA PHE A 129 -34.84 -31.30 15.48
C PHE A 129 -33.55 -31.68 16.23
N GLU A 130 -32.43 -31.84 15.53
CA GLU A 130 -31.13 -32.09 16.18
C GLU A 130 -30.70 -30.93 17.08
N GLU A 131 -30.90 -29.68 16.67
CA GLU A 131 -30.67 -28.48 17.51
C GLU A 131 -31.48 -28.53 18.81
N ALA A 132 -32.74 -28.96 18.71
CA ALA A 132 -33.63 -29.09 19.85
C ALA A 132 -33.18 -30.22 20.81
N ARG A 133 -32.86 -31.41 20.28
CA ARG A 133 -32.38 -32.55 21.08
C ARG A 133 -31.06 -32.21 21.78
N LEU A 134 -30.09 -31.69 21.03
CA LEU A 134 -28.82 -31.26 21.59
C LEU A 134 -29.00 -30.16 22.65
N ALA A 135 -29.98 -29.26 22.49
CA ALA A 135 -30.27 -28.22 23.48
C ALA A 135 -30.74 -28.79 24.81
N MET A 136 -31.61 -29.80 24.79
CA MET A 136 -32.01 -30.51 26.00
C MET A 136 -30.82 -31.23 26.64
N ASP A 137 -30.01 -31.94 25.83
CA ASP A 137 -28.82 -32.67 26.32
C ASP A 137 -27.80 -31.71 26.97
N PHE A 138 -27.59 -30.53 26.36
CA PHE A 138 -26.69 -29.50 26.90
C PHE A 138 -27.16 -28.95 28.25
N GLU A 139 -28.47 -28.77 28.42
CA GLU A 139 -29.09 -28.24 29.65
C GLU A 139 -29.14 -29.25 30.79
N ASN A 140 -29.11 -30.55 30.46
CA ASN A 140 -28.91 -31.60 31.46
C ASN A 140 -27.45 -31.66 31.93
N LYS A 141 -26.49 -31.27 31.07
CA LYS A 141 -25.05 -31.35 31.36
C LYS A 141 -24.50 -30.09 32.02
N TYR A 142 -24.96 -28.90 31.61
CA TYR A 142 -24.41 -27.61 32.03
C TYR A 142 -25.46 -26.76 32.74
N SER A 143 -25.03 -26.01 33.75
CA SER A 143 -25.88 -25.02 34.42
C SER A 143 -26.23 -23.86 33.48
N LYS A 144 -27.34 -23.16 33.80
CA LYS A 144 -27.76 -21.95 33.08
C LYS A 144 -26.68 -20.87 33.01
N GLN A 145 -25.90 -20.71 34.08
CA GLN A 145 -24.78 -19.77 34.08
C GLN A 145 -23.67 -20.19 33.11
N GLN A 146 -23.30 -21.47 33.09
CA GLN A 146 -22.30 -22.00 32.15
C GLN A 146 -22.77 -21.89 30.69
N ILE A 147 -24.05 -22.15 30.42
CA ILE A 147 -24.63 -21.98 29.08
C ILE A 147 -24.58 -20.52 28.65
N LEU A 148 -24.96 -19.60 29.53
CA LEU A 148 -24.91 -18.18 29.25
C LEU A 148 -23.47 -17.67 29.06
N GLU A 149 -22.51 -18.19 29.83
CA GLU A 149 -21.07 -17.93 29.66
C GLU A 149 -20.59 -18.38 28.28
N MET A 150 -20.88 -19.62 27.88
CA MET A 150 -20.55 -20.14 26.56
C MET A 150 -21.20 -19.31 25.46
N TYR A 151 -22.47 -18.93 25.63
CA TYR A 151 -23.19 -18.07 24.69
C TYR A 151 -22.46 -16.74 24.47
N PHE A 152 -22.11 -16.03 25.54
CA PHE A 152 -21.42 -14.74 25.42
C PHE A 152 -20.05 -14.84 24.74
N ASN A 153 -19.34 -15.96 24.89
CA ASN A 153 -18.03 -16.17 24.29
C ASN A 153 -18.08 -16.65 22.83
N GLU A 154 -19.21 -17.23 22.38
CA GLU A 154 -19.33 -17.81 21.04
C GLU A 154 -20.14 -16.99 20.04
N ILE A 155 -21.05 -16.13 20.49
CA ILE A 155 -21.90 -15.38 19.56
C ILE A 155 -21.16 -14.29 18.77
N TYR A 156 -21.63 -14.06 17.56
CA TYR A 156 -21.09 -13.04 16.66
C TYR A 156 -21.75 -11.68 16.89
N TYR A 157 -20.94 -10.66 17.14
CA TYR A 157 -21.38 -9.28 17.35
C TYR A 157 -21.17 -8.37 16.12
N GLY A 158 -20.83 -8.94 14.95
CA GLY A 158 -20.55 -8.16 13.73
C GLY A 158 -19.09 -7.71 13.60
N ASN A 159 -18.68 -7.32 12.39
CA ASN A 159 -17.33 -6.79 12.08
C ASN A 159 -16.16 -7.66 12.56
N GLY A 160 -16.31 -8.99 12.55
CA GLY A 160 -15.27 -9.92 13.02
C GLY A 160 -15.23 -10.14 14.54
N ALA A 161 -16.09 -9.46 15.32
CA ALA A 161 -16.14 -9.64 16.77
C ALA A 161 -16.91 -10.90 17.18
N TRP A 162 -16.18 -12.00 17.37
CA TRP A 162 -16.68 -13.25 17.93
C TRP A 162 -16.42 -13.31 19.44
N GLY A 163 -17.49 -13.33 20.23
CA GLY A 163 -17.44 -13.29 21.68
C GLY A 163 -17.41 -11.89 22.29
N ILE A 164 -17.85 -11.78 23.55
CA ILE A 164 -18.04 -10.51 24.25
C ILE A 164 -16.74 -9.72 24.45
N ALA A 165 -15.61 -10.41 24.67
CA ALA A 165 -14.28 -9.77 24.74
C ALA A 165 -13.99 -8.96 23.47
N GLN A 166 -14.15 -9.57 22.30
CA GLN A 166 -13.85 -8.90 21.03
C GLN A 166 -14.85 -7.80 20.73
N ALA A 167 -16.12 -7.96 21.11
CA ALA A 167 -17.12 -6.90 20.97
C ALA A 167 -16.79 -5.68 21.84
N ALA A 168 -16.45 -5.89 23.12
CA ALA A 168 -16.08 -4.82 24.04
C ALA A 168 -14.85 -4.05 23.54
N ARG A 169 -13.81 -4.76 23.12
CA ARG A 169 -12.58 -4.18 22.58
C ARG A 169 -12.80 -3.42 21.27
N LEU A 170 -13.52 -4.03 20.33
CA LEU A 170 -13.76 -3.44 19.02
C LEU A 170 -14.62 -2.18 19.11
N TYR A 171 -15.73 -2.24 19.84
CA TYR A 171 -16.71 -1.15 19.83
C TYR A 171 -16.43 -0.08 20.89
N PHE A 172 -15.84 -0.43 22.03
CA PHE A 172 -15.72 0.49 23.18
C PHE A 172 -14.30 0.66 23.72
N ASP A 173 -13.31 -0.09 23.21
CA ASP A 173 -11.92 -0.09 23.70
C ASP A 173 -11.80 -0.49 25.18
N LYS A 174 -12.62 -1.46 25.60
CA LYS A 174 -12.79 -1.89 26.99
C LYS A 174 -12.68 -3.40 27.17
N SER A 175 -12.42 -3.82 28.39
CA SER A 175 -12.76 -5.17 28.86
C SER A 175 -14.26 -5.28 29.15
N PRO A 176 -14.87 -6.48 29.06
CA PRO A 176 -16.31 -6.68 29.29
C PRO A 176 -16.81 -6.12 30.62
N GLU A 177 -16.03 -6.26 31.69
CA GLU A 177 -16.38 -5.78 33.03
C GLU A 177 -16.49 -4.25 33.14
N GLU A 178 -15.93 -3.50 32.18
CA GLU A 178 -15.94 -2.03 32.15
C GLU A 178 -17.10 -1.47 31.30
N LEU A 179 -17.93 -2.34 30.71
CA LEU A 179 -19.08 -1.93 29.92
C LEU A 179 -20.17 -1.31 30.81
N SER A 180 -20.60 -0.12 30.44
CA SER A 180 -21.75 0.57 31.03
C SER A 180 -23.07 -0.08 30.60
N ASP A 181 -24.13 0.16 31.37
CA ASP A 181 -25.49 -0.30 31.06
C ASP A 181 -25.96 0.09 29.64
N ALA A 182 -25.58 1.28 29.18
CA ALA A 182 -25.94 1.76 27.84
C ALA A 182 -25.21 0.97 26.72
N GLU A 183 -23.93 0.64 26.93
CA GLU A 183 -23.15 -0.21 26.03
C GLU A 183 -23.68 -1.65 26.04
N CYS A 184 -24.03 -2.16 27.23
CA CYS A 184 -24.64 -3.47 27.42
C CYS A 184 -25.99 -3.59 26.67
N ALA A 185 -26.87 -2.59 26.81
CA ALA A 185 -28.14 -2.56 26.10
C ALA A 185 -27.96 -2.55 24.57
N MET A 186 -26.93 -1.86 24.09
CA MET A 186 -26.60 -1.85 22.67
C MET A 186 -26.11 -3.22 22.19
N LEU A 187 -25.18 -3.86 22.91
CA LEU A 187 -24.65 -5.18 22.58
C LEU A 187 -25.70 -6.29 22.63
N ALA A 188 -26.63 -6.23 23.59
CA ALA A 188 -27.76 -7.16 23.68
C ALA A 188 -28.68 -7.09 22.44
N GLY A 189 -28.75 -5.93 21.79
CA GLY A 189 -29.56 -5.73 20.59
C GLY A 189 -29.01 -6.40 19.33
N VAL A 190 -27.70 -6.70 19.31
CA VAL A 190 -26.95 -7.14 18.13
C VAL A 190 -27.40 -8.51 17.62
N GLN A 191 -27.71 -9.44 18.53
CA GLN A 191 -27.86 -10.87 18.24
C GLN A 191 -28.92 -11.19 17.20
N LYS A 192 -30.03 -10.43 17.20
CA LYS A 192 -31.10 -10.59 16.22
C LYS A 192 -30.62 -10.47 14.77
N ASN A 193 -29.68 -9.57 14.50
CA ASN A 193 -29.05 -9.43 13.18
C ASN A 193 -27.72 -8.67 13.32
N PRO A 194 -26.60 -9.37 13.53
CA PRO A 194 -25.31 -8.72 13.78
C PRO A 194 -24.82 -7.88 12.62
N ALA A 195 -25.18 -8.23 11.37
CA ALA A 195 -24.83 -7.43 10.19
C ALA A 195 -25.51 -6.05 10.19
N ARG A 196 -26.71 -5.96 10.79
CA ARG A 196 -27.52 -4.74 10.81
C ARG A 196 -27.36 -3.91 12.08
N TYR A 197 -27.39 -4.55 13.24
CA TYR A 197 -27.51 -3.88 14.53
C TYR A 197 -26.18 -3.74 15.29
N ASN A 198 -25.05 -4.11 14.69
CA ASN A 198 -23.75 -3.88 15.30
C ASN A 198 -23.50 -2.36 15.55
N PRO A 199 -22.72 -2.00 16.58
CA PRO A 199 -22.46 -0.59 16.93
C PRO A 199 -21.82 0.29 15.84
N LEU A 200 -21.18 -0.29 14.81
CA LEU A 200 -20.63 0.46 13.67
C LEU A 200 -21.61 0.57 12.48
N GLY A 201 -22.84 0.06 12.64
CA GLY A 201 -23.91 0.12 11.66
C GLY A 201 -24.57 1.50 11.55
N LYS A 202 -25.75 1.52 10.92
CA LYS A 202 -26.52 2.77 10.76
C LYS A 202 -27.07 3.22 12.12
N ALA A 203 -26.70 4.44 12.54
CA ALA A 203 -27.03 4.97 13.87
C ALA A 203 -28.53 4.84 14.23
N ALA A 204 -29.44 5.14 13.29
CA ALA A 204 -30.88 5.03 13.51
C ALA A 204 -31.34 3.59 13.77
N GLU A 205 -30.79 2.60 13.06
CA GLU A 205 -31.17 1.19 13.21
C GLU A 205 -30.62 0.61 14.52
N VAL A 206 -29.37 0.95 14.86
CA VAL A 206 -28.72 0.54 16.10
C VAL A 206 -29.45 1.14 17.31
N THR A 207 -29.76 2.44 17.27
CA THR A 207 -30.48 3.14 18.34
C THR A 207 -31.90 2.60 18.50
N GLY A 208 -32.63 2.42 17.39
CA GLY A 208 -33.97 1.83 17.43
C GLY A 208 -33.96 0.42 18.02
N ARG A 209 -32.94 -0.39 17.71
CA ARG A 209 -32.81 -1.74 18.28
C ARG A 209 -32.48 -1.71 19.78
N ARG A 210 -31.57 -0.83 20.21
CA ARG A 210 -31.26 -0.61 21.64
C ARG A 210 -32.51 -0.21 22.41
N ASP A 211 -33.33 0.69 21.88
CA ASP A 211 -34.56 1.15 22.53
C ASP A 211 -35.59 0.01 22.70
N VAL A 212 -35.62 -0.96 21.78
CA VAL A 212 -36.42 -2.19 21.93
C VAL A 212 -35.89 -3.06 23.08
N VAL A 213 -34.57 -3.17 23.26
CA VAL A 213 -33.97 -3.88 24.40
C VAL A 213 -34.39 -3.22 25.70
N LEU A 214 -34.21 -1.91 25.82
CA LEU A 214 -34.57 -1.15 27.02
C LEU A 214 -36.07 -1.23 27.32
N LYS A 215 -36.93 -1.16 26.29
CA LYS A 215 -38.38 -1.34 26.46
C LYS A 215 -38.69 -2.75 27.00
N ARG A 216 -38.05 -3.77 26.46
CA ARG A 216 -38.26 -5.16 26.90
C ARG A 216 -37.81 -5.38 28.34
N MET A 217 -36.70 -4.76 28.76
CA MET A 217 -36.22 -4.81 30.14
C MET A 217 -37.18 -4.10 31.11
N GLU A 218 -37.76 -2.96 30.71
CA GLU A 218 -38.83 -2.28 31.46
C GLU A 218 -40.08 -3.15 31.58
N ASP A 219 -40.54 -3.77 30.49
CA ASP A 219 -41.74 -4.64 30.49
C ASP A 219 -41.62 -5.84 31.44
N LEU A 220 -40.38 -6.28 31.71
CA LEU A 220 -40.07 -7.38 32.63
C LEU A 220 -39.66 -6.88 34.02
N ASN A 221 -39.84 -5.59 34.32
CA ASN A 221 -39.47 -4.94 35.58
C ASN A 221 -37.99 -5.08 35.96
N ILE A 222 -37.10 -5.26 34.97
CA ILE A 222 -35.65 -5.35 35.19
C ILE A 222 -35.05 -3.96 35.43
N ILE A 223 -35.61 -2.93 34.76
CA ILE A 223 -35.24 -1.52 34.91
C ILE A 223 -36.49 -0.68 35.12
N SER A 224 -36.35 0.46 35.81
CA SER A 224 -37.45 1.43 35.97
C SER A 224 -37.65 2.28 34.71
N ALA A 225 -38.82 2.89 34.57
CA ALA A 225 -39.10 3.86 33.51
C ALA A 225 -38.12 5.06 33.54
N SER A 226 -37.71 5.49 34.75
CA SER A 226 -36.71 6.54 34.94
C SER A 226 -35.33 6.12 34.43
N GLN A 227 -34.86 4.92 34.81
CA GLN A 227 -33.58 4.37 34.35
C GLN A 227 -33.58 4.17 32.83
N LYS A 228 -34.67 3.66 32.25
CA LYS A 228 -34.84 3.58 30.80
C LYS A 228 -34.71 4.94 30.12
N LYS A 229 -35.35 5.99 30.66
CA LYS A 229 -35.24 7.35 30.13
C LYS A 229 -33.78 7.83 30.18
N GLN A 230 -33.11 7.67 31.32
CA GLN A 230 -31.70 8.05 31.49
C GLN A 230 -30.78 7.37 30.47
N LEU A 231 -30.94 6.05 30.23
CA LEU A 231 -30.16 5.29 29.25
C LEU A 231 -30.44 5.68 27.80
N ARG A 232 -31.66 6.16 27.51
CA ARG A 232 -31.99 6.69 26.19
C ARG A 232 -31.35 8.04 25.95
N ASP A 233 -31.36 8.90 26.96
CA ASP A 233 -30.84 10.27 26.92
C ASP A 233 -29.30 10.32 26.91
N HIS A 234 -28.62 9.26 27.39
CA HIS A 234 -27.16 9.14 27.40
C HIS A 234 -26.68 7.95 26.55
N PRO A 235 -26.65 8.09 25.21
CA PRO A 235 -26.18 7.01 24.34
C PRO A 235 -24.69 6.72 24.54
N PRO A 236 -24.26 5.46 24.35
CA PRO A 236 -22.86 5.09 24.51
C PRO A 236 -21.98 5.70 23.41
N THR A 237 -20.74 6.03 23.75
CA THR A 237 -19.75 6.49 22.77
C THR A 237 -19.11 5.29 22.09
N ILE A 238 -19.26 5.21 20.76
CA ILE A 238 -18.61 4.15 19.96
C ILE A 238 -17.22 4.60 19.56
N THR A 239 -16.26 3.68 19.63
CA THR A 239 -14.88 3.99 19.25
C THR A 239 -14.81 4.36 17.76
N LYS A 240 -14.04 5.42 17.46
CA LYS A 240 -13.85 5.90 16.10
C LYS A 240 -13.21 4.82 15.22
N LYS A 241 -13.72 4.68 13.99
CA LYS A 241 -13.11 3.83 12.98
C LYS A 241 -11.71 4.33 12.64
N GLY A 242 -10.76 3.41 12.53
CA GLY A 242 -9.42 3.72 12.06
C GLY A 242 -9.42 4.32 10.66
N GLN A 243 -8.51 5.25 10.45
CA GLN A 243 -8.17 5.87 9.17
C GLN A 243 -6.92 5.17 8.63
N ALA A 244 -6.68 5.21 7.32
CA ALA A 244 -5.49 4.60 6.70
C ALA A 244 -5.25 3.11 7.06
N PRO A 245 -6.20 2.20 6.79
CA PRO A 245 -6.12 0.81 7.22
C PRO A 245 -4.87 0.07 6.72
N GLN A 246 -4.41 0.34 5.49
CA GLN A 246 -3.17 -0.24 4.97
C GLN A 246 -1.94 0.24 5.74
N TYR A 247 -1.89 1.54 6.08
CA TYR A 247 -0.79 2.08 6.90
C TYR A 247 -0.80 1.48 8.32
N LEU A 248 -1.97 1.29 8.93
CA LEU A 248 -2.10 0.60 10.22
C LEU A 248 -1.61 -0.85 10.15
N ALA A 249 -1.79 -1.54 9.02
CA ALA A 249 -1.24 -2.88 8.81
C ALA A 249 0.29 -2.87 8.78
N HIS A 250 0.93 -1.87 8.16
CA HIS A 250 2.38 -1.70 8.25
C HIS A 250 2.85 -1.45 9.68
N ILE A 251 2.15 -0.59 10.44
CA ILE A 251 2.49 -0.36 11.86
C ILE A 251 2.39 -1.67 12.64
N ARG A 252 1.32 -2.47 12.43
CA ARG A 252 1.17 -3.79 13.06
C ARG A 252 2.38 -4.67 12.75
N SER A 253 2.74 -4.83 11.46
CA SER A 253 3.90 -5.64 11.06
C SER A 253 5.19 -5.15 11.70
N LYS A 254 5.40 -3.84 11.78
CA LYS A 254 6.61 -3.25 12.40
C LYS A 254 6.66 -3.40 13.91
N LEU A 255 5.52 -3.39 14.60
CA LEU A 255 5.46 -3.70 16.02
C LEU A 255 5.75 -5.19 16.29
N ILE A 256 5.23 -6.08 15.44
CA ILE A 256 5.49 -7.52 15.53
C ILE A 256 6.98 -7.80 15.29
N GLU A 257 7.59 -7.18 14.28
CA GLU A 257 9.02 -7.29 13.99
C GLU A 257 9.89 -6.84 15.18
N ARG A 258 9.49 -5.77 15.89
CA ARG A 258 10.28 -5.18 16.97
C ARG A 258 10.04 -5.81 18.35
N TYR A 259 8.80 -6.17 18.67
CA TYR A 259 8.38 -6.57 20.02
C TYR A 259 7.73 -7.96 20.07
N GLY A 260 7.64 -8.66 18.94
CA GLY A 260 6.97 -9.96 18.83
C GLY A 260 5.45 -9.86 18.71
N ALA A 261 4.82 -10.95 18.26
CA ALA A 261 3.38 -11.01 17.99
C ALA A 261 2.52 -10.79 19.25
N ASP A 262 2.99 -11.23 20.42
CA ASP A 262 2.26 -11.09 21.68
C ASP A 262 2.13 -9.63 22.15
N SER A 263 2.97 -8.72 21.65
CA SER A 263 2.83 -7.28 21.93
C SER A 263 1.47 -6.72 21.47
N ILE A 264 0.95 -7.23 20.35
CA ILE A 264 -0.36 -6.85 19.82
C ILE A 264 -1.49 -7.35 20.73
N GLU A 265 -1.29 -8.52 21.33
CA GLU A 265 -2.28 -9.17 22.20
C GLU A 265 -2.37 -8.50 23.58
N LEU A 266 -1.23 -8.07 24.13
CA LEU A 266 -1.15 -7.33 25.38
C LEU A 266 -1.67 -5.88 25.24
N GLY A 267 -1.44 -5.28 24.07
CA GLY A 267 -1.87 -3.94 23.74
C GLY A 267 -1.30 -2.84 24.65
N GLY A 268 -1.99 -1.70 24.70
CA GLY A 268 -1.67 -0.58 25.58
C GLY A 268 -0.40 0.16 25.18
N LEU A 269 -0.07 0.23 23.89
CA LEU A 269 0.99 1.09 23.39
C LEU A 269 0.39 2.30 22.69
N ASP A 270 1.04 3.46 22.84
CA ASP A 270 0.73 4.66 22.07
C ASP A 270 1.84 4.86 21.03
N VAL A 271 1.52 4.76 19.74
CA VAL A 271 2.48 4.78 18.64
C VAL A 271 2.37 6.09 17.87
N ILE A 272 3.47 6.82 17.74
CA ILE A 272 3.60 7.96 16.82
C ILE A 272 4.22 7.45 15.52
N ALA A 273 3.42 7.43 14.46
CA ALA A 273 3.84 7.04 13.13
C ALA A 273 4.46 8.21 12.37
N ALA A 274 5.30 7.90 11.38
CA ALA A 274 5.86 8.88 10.44
C ALA A 274 4.81 9.46 9.47
N LEU A 275 3.68 8.75 9.33
CA LEU A 275 2.50 9.08 8.54
C LEU A 275 2.13 10.57 8.64
N ASP A 276 1.83 11.18 7.50
CA ASP A 276 0.97 12.37 7.44
C ASP A 276 -0.42 11.92 6.98
N LEU A 277 -1.40 11.97 7.90
CA LEU A 277 -2.74 11.48 7.61
C LEU A 277 -3.46 12.24 6.48
N ASN A 278 -3.14 13.52 6.28
CA ASN A 278 -3.72 14.29 5.17
C ASN A 278 -3.08 13.88 3.85
N LEU A 279 -1.78 13.66 3.80
CA LEU A 279 -1.11 13.17 2.60
C LEU A 279 -1.56 11.76 2.26
N GLN A 280 -1.71 10.87 3.24
CA GLN A 280 -2.23 9.52 3.00
C GLN A 280 -3.62 9.51 2.36
N LYS A 281 -4.56 10.32 2.88
CA LYS A 281 -5.91 10.44 2.28
C LYS A 281 -5.85 10.96 0.85
N GLN A 282 -4.96 11.92 0.59
CA GLN A 282 -4.77 12.49 -0.75
C GLN A 282 -4.10 11.49 -1.70
N ALA A 283 -3.10 10.73 -1.25
CA ALA A 283 -2.48 9.66 -2.01
C ALA A 283 -3.53 8.62 -2.42
N GLU A 284 -4.32 8.16 -1.46
CA GLU A 284 -5.43 7.24 -1.65
C GLU A 284 -6.44 7.77 -2.68
N GLN A 285 -6.83 9.05 -2.60
CA GLN A 285 -7.78 9.66 -3.53
C GLN A 285 -7.19 9.84 -4.92
N MET A 286 -6.01 10.44 -5.04
CA MET A 286 -5.38 10.75 -6.34
C MET A 286 -5.02 9.48 -7.11
N LEU A 287 -4.56 8.44 -6.42
CA LEU A 287 -4.32 7.14 -7.03
C LEU A 287 -5.63 6.52 -7.53
N ARG A 288 -6.68 6.50 -6.70
CA ARG A 288 -8.00 5.97 -7.09
C ARG A 288 -8.57 6.65 -8.30
N ASP A 289 -8.65 7.98 -8.26
CA ASP A 289 -9.30 8.77 -9.31
C ASP A 289 -8.46 8.72 -10.60
N GLY A 290 -7.13 8.77 -10.46
CA GLY A 290 -6.18 8.67 -11.55
C GLY A 290 -6.24 7.33 -12.29
N VAL A 291 -6.20 6.22 -11.55
CA VAL A 291 -6.25 4.88 -12.15
C VAL A 291 -7.63 4.61 -12.76
N LYS A 292 -8.72 4.93 -12.06
CA LYS A 292 -10.09 4.72 -12.57
C LYS A 292 -10.38 5.51 -13.84
N ARG A 293 -9.77 6.69 -14.00
CA ARG A 293 -9.88 7.49 -15.24
C ARG A 293 -9.27 6.78 -16.44
N VAL A 294 -8.24 5.97 -16.23
CA VAL A 294 -7.62 5.16 -17.29
C VAL A 294 -8.43 3.90 -17.53
N SER A 295 -8.65 3.08 -16.49
CA SER A 295 -9.56 1.93 -16.53
C SER A 295 -9.89 1.47 -15.12
N PRO A 296 -11.15 1.09 -14.83
CA PRO A 296 -11.54 0.52 -13.54
C PRO A 296 -10.93 -0.87 -13.26
N GLN A 297 -10.38 -1.56 -14.27
CA GLN A 297 -9.76 -2.89 -14.12
C GLN A 297 -8.28 -2.80 -13.71
N LEU A 298 -7.68 -1.62 -13.80
CA LEU A 298 -6.29 -1.39 -13.43
C LEU A 298 -6.14 -1.30 -11.91
N GLN A 299 -4.93 -1.64 -11.47
CA GLN A 299 -4.46 -1.44 -10.11
C GLN A 299 -3.38 -0.36 -10.11
N GLY A 300 -3.03 0.09 -8.91
CA GLY A 300 -1.94 1.04 -8.74
C GLY A 300 -1.43 1.05 -7.32
N ALA A 301 -0.26 1.67 -7.14
CA ALA A 301 0.39 1.86 -5.86
C ALA A 301 1.08 3.24 -5.82
N LEU A 302 1.20 3.80 -4.62
CA LEU A 302 1.87 5.07 -4.37
C LEU A 302 2.64 5.01 -3.06
N VAL A 303 3.92 5.37 -3.09
CA VAL A 303 4.77 5.52 -1.88
C VAL A 303 5.36 6.91 -1.87
N CYS A 304 5.27 7.59 -0.74
CA CYS A 304 5.80 8.92 -0.52
C CYS A 304 6.70 8.93 0.73
N LEU A 305 7.94 9.38 0.57
CA LEU A 305 8.92 9.46 1.66
C LEU A 305 9.45 10.88 1.84
N ASP A 306 9.81 11.22 3.07
CA ASP A 306 10.79 12.28 3.33
C ASP A 306 12.17 11.82 2.83
N THR A 307 12.85 12.66 2.04
CA THR A 307 14.12 12.30 1.39
C THR A 307 15.28 12.19 2.37
N ALA A 308 15.27 12.97 3.45
CA ALA A 308 16.37 13.04 4.40
C ALA A 308 16.24 11.98 5.49
N SER A 309 15.04 11.78 6.04
CA SER A 309 14.82 10.87 7.17
C SER A 309 14.38 9.46 6.76
N GLY A 310 13.87 9.27 5.54
CA GLY A 310 13.22 8.04 5.12
C GLY A 310 11.84 7.81 5.74
N ASP A 311 11.25 8.85 6.34
CA ASP A 311 9.91 8.79 6.92
C ASP A 311 8.88 8.46 5.86
N VAL A 312 8.10 7.39 6.07
CA VAL A 312 7.03 6.99 5.16
C VAL A 312 5.81 7.88 5.39
N LEU A 313 5.71 8.97 4.65
CA LEU A 313 4.65 9.96 4.83
C LEU A 313 3.29 9.48 4.31
N ALA A 314 3.29 8.66 3.24
CA ALA A 314 2.11 7.99 2.72
C ALA A 314 2.49 6.67 2.02
N ALA A 315 1.65 5.65 2.18
CA ALA A 315 1.81 4.32 1.59
C ALA A 315 0.45 3.78 1.16
N VAL A 316 0.28 3.52 -0.14
CA VAL A 316 -0.95 3.02 -0.73
C VAL A 316 -0.62 1.82 -1.63
N GLY A 317 -1.10 0.64 -1.25
CA GLY A 317 -0.83 -0.63 -1.95
C GLY A 317 -1.89 -1.04 -2.97
N GLY A 318 -2.96 -0.25 -3.14
CA GLY A 318 -4.04 -0.58 -4.07
C GLY A 318 -5.06 0.54 -4.26
N VAL A 319 -5.80 0.49 -5.37
CA VAL A 319 -6.87 1.45 -5.68
C VAL A 319 -8.14 1.21 -4.86
N ASP A 320 -8.43 -0.03 -4.46
CA ASP A 320 -9.56 -0.30 -3.58
C ASP A 320 -9.17 -1.30 -2.48
N THR A 321 -8.89 -0.75 -1.31
CA THR A 321 -8.48 -1.53 -0.13
C THR A 321 -9.59 -2.43 0.41
N LYS A 322 -10.85 -2.24 0.00
CA LYS A 322 -11.97 -3.11 0.38
C LYS A 322 -12.09 -4.33 -0.53
N GLN A 323 -11.65 -4.21 -1.79
CA GLN A 323 -11.69 -5.30 -2.77
C GLN A 323 -10.45 -6.20 -2.69
N SER A 324 -9.30 -5.64 -2.32
CA SER A 324 -8.04 -6.39 -2.23
C SER A 324 -7.17 -5.90 -1.08
N GLY A 325 -6.76 -6.83 -0.21
CA GLY A 325 -5.75 -6.59 0.83
C GLY A 325 -4.31 -6.71 0.33
N TYR A 326 -4.09 -7.00 -0.96
CA TYR A 326 -2.75 -7.19 -1.52
C TYR A 326 -2.02 -5.84 -1.62
N ASP A 327 -0.87 -5.74 -0.95
CA ASP A 327 -0.06 -4.53 -0.93
C ASP A 327 0.97 -4.52 -2.06
N ARG A 328 0.62 -3.83 -3.16
CA ARG A 328 1.44 -3.75 -4.36
C ARG A 328 2.63 -2.80 -4.19
N ALA A 329 2.60 -1.89 -3.22
CA ALA A 329 3.71 -0.97 -3.00
C ALA A 329 4.94 -1.70 -2.46
N PHE A 330 4.74 -2.65 -1.54
CA PHE A 330 5.83 -3.33 -0.82
C PHE A 330 5.99 -4.80 -1.19
N THR A 331 5.01 -5.42 -1.86
CA THR A 331 5.05 -6.87 -2.16
C THR A 331 5.10 -7.17 -3.67
N ALA A 332 4.45 -6.37 -4.51
CA ALA A 332 4.41 -6.66 -5.94
C ALA A 332 5.76 -6.36 -6.60
N ARG A 333 6.43 -7.41 -7.07
CA ARG A 333 7.62 -7.29 -7.90
C ARG A 333 7.23 -7.16 -9.36
N ARG A 334 7.81 -6.17 -10.03
CA ARG A 334 7.54 -5.82 -11.43
C ARG A 334 8.79 -5.27 -12.08
N GLN A 335 8.87 -5.40 -13.40
CA GLN A 335 9.92 -4.75 -14.18
C GLN A 335 9.75 -3.21 -14.08
N PRO A 336 10.78 -2.47 -13.62
CA PRO A 336 10.75 -1.01 -13.52
C PRO A 336 10.88 -0.33 -14.89
N GLY A 337 11.23 -1.09 -15.94
CA GLY A 337 11.49 -0.57 -17.27
C GLY A 337 12.61 0.47 -17.26
N SER A 338 12.44 1.52 -18.06
CA SER A 338 13.38 2.65 -18.16
C SER A 338 13.62 3.45 -16.87
N SER A 339 12.91 3.18 -15.77
CA SER A 339 13.17 3.85 -14.49
C SER A 339 14.45 3.33 -13.79
N ILE A 340 15.10 2.29 -14.30
CA ILE A 340 16.44 1.89 -13.81
C ILE A 340 17.58 2.77 -14.35
N LYS A 341 17.37 3.41 -15.51
CA LYS A 341 18.42 4.11 -16.26
C LYS A 341 19.22 5.14 -15.45
N PRO A 342 18.63 5.98 -14.58
CA PRO A 342 19.41 6.96 -13.81
C PRO A 342 20.59 6.35 -13.05
N PHE A 343 20.47 5.12 -12.55
CA PHE A 343 21.56 4.44 -11.85
C PHE A 343 22.69 3.97 -12.77
N ILE A 344 22.38 3.64 -14.03
CA ILE A 344 23.39 3.30 -15.05
C ILE A 344 24.18 4.57 -15.42
N TYR A 345 23.48 5.69 -15.56
CA TYR A 345 24.12 6.97 -15.84
C TYR A 345 24.95 7.45 -14.64
N ALA A 346 24.46 7.26 -13.41
CA ALA A 346 25.25 7.52 -12.20
C ALA A 346 26.54 6.68 -12.16
N ALA A 347 26.45 5.37 -12.43
CA ALA A 347 27.63 4.50 -12.50
C ALA A 347 28.61 4.89 -13.63
N ALA A 348 28.11 5.45 -14.74
CA ALA A 348 28.97 5.98 -15.80
C ALA A 348 29.69 7.27 -15.40
N LEU A 349 29.01 8.18 -14.68
CA LEU A 349 29.62 9.39 -14.12
C LEU A 349 30.74 9.03 -13.12
N GLU A 350 30.54 8.00 -12.29
CA GLU A 350 31.59 7.47 -11.39
C GLU A 350 32.84 6.98 -12.14
N LYS A 351 32.71 6.61 -13.41
CA LYS A 351 33.82 6.20 -14.29
C LYS A 351 34.38 7.34 -15.15
N GLY A 352 34.00 8.59 -14.88
CA GLY A 352 34.50 9.78 -15.57
C GLY A 352 33.84 10.07 -16.93
N ILE A 353 32.81 9.31 -17.32
CA ILE A 353 31.99 9.66 -18.49
C ILE A 353 31.11 10.85 -18.09
N THR A 354 30.99 11.87 -18.94
CA THR A 354 30.32 13.13 -18.55
C THR A 354 28.90 13.25 -19.13
N ALA A 355 28.03 14.03 -18.48
CA ALA A 355 26.67 14.30 -18.98
C ALA A 355 26.65 14.93 -20.38
N GLY A 356 27.68 15.72 -20.71
CA GLY A 356 27.87 16.35 -22.01
C GLY A 356 28.48 15.45 -23.10
N SER A 357 28.94 14.24 -22.76
CA SER A 357 29.54 13.32 -23.73
C SER A 357 28.55 12.96 -24.83
N ILE A 358 28.97 13.05 -26.10
CA ILE A 358 28.15 12.77 -27.29
C ILE A 358 28.24 11.29 -27.67
N TRP A 359 27.09 10.63 -27.83
CA TRP A 359 26.95 9.22 -28.15
C TRP A 359 25.92 9.04 -29.26
N ASP A 360 26.15 8.08 -30.15
CA ASP A 360 25.21 7.74 -31.22
C ASP A 360 24.23 6.64 -30.78
N ASP A 361 23.02 6.69 -31.32
CA ASP A 361 22.00 5.65 -31.13
C ASP A 361 21.87 4.67 -32.31
N ALA A 362 22.95 4.48 -33.08
CA ALA A 362 22.94 3.56 -34.21
C ALA A 362 22.57 2.13 -33.79
N PRO A 363 21.83 1.37 -34.64
CA PRO A 363 21.40 0.01 -34.33
C PRO A 363 22.57 -0.90 -33.91
N VAL A 364 22.37 -1.65 -32.83
CA VAL A 364 23.34 -2.61 -32.29
C VAL A 364 22.75 -4.02 -32.30
N ALA A 365 23.62 -5.03 -32.34
CA ALA A 365 23.25 -6.43 -32.27
C ALA A 365 24.19 -7.17 -31.29
N TYR A 366 23.62 -7.86 -30.32
CA TYR A 366 24.36 -8.58 -29.29
C TYR A 366 24.12 -10.09 -29.42
N ASN A 367 25.19 -10.89 -29.41
CA ASN A 367 25.09 -12.34 -29.49
C ASN A 367 24.47 -12.92 -28.20
N ARG A 368 23.48 -13.82 -28.33
CA ARG A 368 22.85 -14.53 -27.20
C ARG A 368 23.51 -15.86 -26.86
N GLY A 369 24.54 -16.28 -27.60
CA GLY A 369 25.27 -17.53 -27.37
C GLY A 369 24.62 -18.79 -27.97
N ASN A 370 23.44 -18.65 -28.59
CA ASN A 370 22.67 -19.73 -29.23
C ASN A 370 22.58 -19.55 -30.77
N GLY A 371 23.44 -18.73 -31.37
CA GLY A 371 23.36 -18.37 -32.80
C GLY A 371 22.33 -17.29 -33.12
N GLU A 372 21.57 -16.79 -32.12
CA GLU A 372 20.66 -15.66 -32.27
C GLU A 372 21.30 -14.35 -31.81
N ALA A 373 20.91 -13.25 -32.44
CA ALA A 373 21.32 -11.90 -32.05
C ALA A 373 20.14 -11.11 -31.47
N TRP A 374 20.33 -10.54 -30.28
CA TRP A 374 19.43 -9.55 -29.72
C TRP A 374 19.63 -8.20 -30.40
N LYS A 375 18.58 -7.68 -31.05
CA LYS A 375 18.58 -6.37 -31.72
C LYS A 375 17.63 -5.43 -30.98
N PRO A 376 18.08 -4.74 -29.92
CA PRO A 376 17.24 -3.81 -29.19
C PRO A 376 16.84 -2.63 -30.08
N LEU A 377 15.69 -2.02 -29.78
CA LEU A 377 15.17 -0.85 -30.47
C LEU A 377 14.80 0.25 -29.48
N ASN A 378 14.82 1.49 -29.95
CA ASN A 378 14.15 2.58 -29.26
C ASN A 378 12.63 2.35 -29.26
N TYR A 379 11.98 2.86 -28.22
CA TYR A 379 10.57 2.58 -27.94
C TYR A 379 9.61 2.91 -29.10
N GLY A 380 9.71 4.10 -29.70
CA GLY A 380 8.91 4.47 -30.88
C GLY A 380 9.64 4.19 -32.20
N ARG A 381 10.74 3.43 -32.15
CA ARG A 381 11.64 3.13 -33.27
C ARG A 381 12.27 4.38 -33.90
N GLU A 382 12.31 5.48 -33.16
CA GLU A 382 13.01 6.68 -33.59
C GLU A 382 14.53 6.46 -33.59
N LEU A 383 15.21 7.10 -34.53
CA LEU A 383 16.66 7.18 -34.59
C LEU A 383 17.03 8.66 -34.37
N TYR A 384 17.63 8.95 -33.23
CA TYR A 384 17.95 10.31 -32.81
C TYR A 384 19.32 10.77 -33.32
N GLY A 385 20.17 9.83 -33.79
CA GLY A 385 21.54 10.11 -34.17
C GLY A 385 22.41 10.35 -32.96
N GLU A 386 23.19 11.43 -33.01
CA GLU A 386 24.09 11.83 -31.93
C GLU A 386 23.35 12.62 -30.84
N LEU A 387 23.46 12.17 -29.60
CA LEU A 387 22.89 12.81 -28.43
C LEU A 387 23.95 12.95 -27.33
N SER A 388 23.92 14.04 -26.58
CA SER A 388 24.58 14.07 -25.28
C SER A 388 23.93 13.06 -24.33
N LEU A 389 24.68 12.51 -23.38
CA LEU A 389 24.10 11.61 -22.36
C LEU A 389 22.97 12.27 -21.57
N ARG A 390 23.04 13.58 -21.31
CA ARG A 390 21.94 14.37 -20.75
C ARG A 390 20.65 14.23 -21.56
N LYS A 391 20.71 14.47 -22.87
CA LYS A 391 19.54 14.32 -23.77
C LYS A 391 19.10 12.87 -23.89
N ALA A 392 20.04 11.92 -23.95
CA ALA A 392 19.74 10.51 -24.03
C ALA A 392 18.93 10.02 -22.81
N LEU A 393 19.24 10.50 -21.59
CA LEU A 393 18.46 10.19 -20.40
C LEU A 393 17.07 10.86 -20.44
N ALA A 394 17.00 12.13 -20.87
CA ALA A 394 15.75 12.89 -20.98
C ALA A 394 14.75 12.24 -21.95
N TYR A 395 15.22 11.79 -23.13
CA TYR A 395 14.42 11.05 -24.11
C TYR A 395 14.31 9.56 -23.80
N SER A 396 15.01 9.10 -22.76
CA SER A 396 15.01 7.71 -22.33
C SER A 396 15.46 6.75 -23.44
N ASN A 397 16.48 7.13 -24.21
CA ASN A 397 17.03 6.36 -25.34
C ASN A 397 17.47 4.95 -24.87
N ASN A 398 17.05 3.90 -25.58
CA ASN A 398 17.33 2.51 -25.19
C ASN A 398 18.73 2.09 -25.61
N ILE A 399 19.13 2.45 -26.84
CA ILE A 399 20.40 2.03 -27.43
C ILE A 399 21.57 2.61 -26.63
N ILE A 400 21.55 3.92 -26.36
CA ILE A 400 22.61 4.58 -25.58
C ILE A 400 22.67 4.01 -24.16
N ALA A 401 21.52 3.72 -23.51
CA ALA A 401 21.53 3.12 -22.18
C ALA A 401 22.18 1.73 -22.15
N ILE A 402 21.99 0.94 -23.22
CA ILE A 402 22.61 -0.39 -23.36
C ILE A 402 24.11 -0.26 -23.60
N LYS A 403 24.53 0.59 -24.55
CA LYS A 403 25.96 0.88 -24.81
C LYS A 403 26.65 1.41 -23.56
N LEU A 404 25.96 2.24 -22.77
CA LEU A 404 26.47 2.78 -21.51
C LEU A 404 26.65 1.68 -20.46
N LEU A 405 25.66 0.79 -20.30
CA LEU A 405 25.78 -0.36 -19.40
C LEU A 405 26.91 -1.32 -19.83
N GLU A 406 27.10 -1.52 -21.13
CA GLU A 406 28.21 -2.29 -21.67
C GLU A 406 29.56 -1.65 -21.30
N LYS A 407 29.69 -0.32 -21.44
CA LYS A 407 30.89 0.43 -21.04
C LYS A 407 31.13 0.42 -19.52
N VAL A 408 30.06 0.51 -18.72
CA VAL A 408 30.13 0.41 -17.25
C VAL A 408 30.49 -1.01 -16.83
N GLY A 409 29.99 -2.03 -17.52
CA GLY A 409 30.10 -3.43 -17.13
C GLY A 409 28.94 -3.87 -16.23
N VAL A 410 28.34 -5.01 -16.55
CA VAL A 410 27.17 -5.55 -15.84
C VAL A 410 27.48 -5.81 -14.37
N THR A 411 28.64 -6.40 -14.06
CA THR A 411 29.05 -6.70 -12.68
C THR A 411 29.16 -5.43 -11.83
N ASP A 412 29.85 -4.40 -12.34
CA ASP A 412 30.04 -3.13 -11.64
C ASP A 412 28.70 -2.41 -11.42
N PHE A 413 27.80 -2.47 -12.40
CA PHE A 413 26.44 -1.94 -12.26
C PHE A 413 25.62 -2.69 -11.21
N VAL A 414 25.70 -4.03 -11.17
CA VAL A 414 25.02 -4.83 -10.14
C VAL A 414 25.55 -4.49 -8.75
N THR A 415 26.87 -4.41 -8.58
CA THR A 415 27.51 -4.07 -7.30
C THR A 415 27.14 -2.66 -6.83
N SER A 416 27.16 -1.66 -7.71
CA SER A 416 26.76 -0.28 -7.37
C SER A 416 25.26 -0.18 -7.07
N SER A 417 24.41 -0.84 -7.87
CA SER A 417 22.95 -0.87 -7.63
C SER A 417 22.59 -1.47 -6.28
N ALA A 418 23.30 -2.53 -5.85
CA ALA A 418 23.07 -3.16 -4.55
C ALA A 418 23.25 -2.19 -3.36
N LYS A 419 24.18 -1.22 -3.46
CA LYS A 419 24.36 -0.17 -2.43
C LYS A 419 23.11 0.69 -2.26
N THR A 420 22.35 0.90 -3.34
CA THR A 420 21.07 1.64 -3.31
C THR A 420 19.89 0.78 -2.83
N GLY A 421 20.13 -0.50 -2.50
CA GLY A 421 19.10 -1.47 -2.14
C GLY A 421 18.47 -2.20 -3.33
N LEU A 422 18.91 -1.90 -4.55
CA LEU A 422 18.41 -2.54 -5.76
C LEU A 422 19.20 -3.82 -6.06
N GLN A 423 18.63 -4.96 -5.66
CA GLN A 423 19.21 -6.28 -5.91
C GLN A 423 18.99 -6.70 -7.37
N MET A 424 20.00 -6.42 -8.21
CA MET A 424 20.00 -6.73 -9.63
C MET A 424 20.62 -8.11 -9.88
N ARG A 425 20.04 -8.83 -10.84
CA ARG A 425 20.47 -10.16 -11.27
C ARG A 425 21.47 -10.07 -12.43
N PRO A 426 22.75 -10.45 -12.25
CA PRO A 426 23.74 -10.38 -13.32
C PRO A 426 23.38 -11.26 -14.52
N GLU A 427 22.59 -12.32 -14.33
CA GLU A 427 22.12 -13.21 -15.41
C GLU A 427 21.26 -12.50 -16.47
N ASN A 428 20.70 -11.33 -16.14
CA ASN A 428 19.95 -10.53 -17.11
C ASN A 428 20.86 -9.79 -18.12
N GLY A 429 22.17 -9.73 -17.88
CA GLY A 429 23.15 -9.12 -18.77
C GLY A 429 22.80 -7.67 -19.13
N LEU A 430 23.02 -7.30 -20.41
CA LEU A 430 22.75 -5.96 -20.91
C LEU A 430 21.26 -5.58 -20.95
N SER A 431 20.35 -6.56 -20.86
CA SER A 431 18.91 -6.27 -20.80
C SER A 431 18.52 -5.53 -19.51
N LEU A 432 19.36 -5.56 -18.48
CA LEU A 432 19.21 -4.72 -17.28
C LEU A 432 19.06 -3.23 -17.63
N ALA A 433 19.66 -2.75 -18.73
CA ALA A 433 19.50 -1.37 -19.19
C ALA A 433 18.05 -0.99 -19.54
N LEU A 434 17.22 -1.99 -19.80
CA LEU A 434 15.80 -1.84 -20.08
C LEU A 434 14.91 -2.22 -18.89
N GLY A 435 15.49 -2.54 -17.73
CA GLY A 435 14.75 -2.84 -16.50
C GLY A 435 14.10 -4.22 -16.48
N THR A 436 14.77 -5.24 -17.00
CA THR A 436 14.27 -6.63 -17.00
C THR A 436 14.26 -7.30 -15.63
N ASN A 437 14.97 -6.74 -14.64
CA ASN A 437 14.96 -7.21 -13.26
C ASN A 437 13.77 -6.65 -12.48
N GLU A 438 13.02 -7.50 -11.78
CA GLU A 438 11.84 -7.05 -11.04
C GLU A 438 12.16 -6.45 -9.67
N VAL A 439 11.49 -5.35 -9.34
CA VAL A 439 11.62 -4.62 -8.06
C VAL A 439 10.25 -4.30 -7.49
N THR A 440 10.18 -3.99 -6.19
CA THR A 440 8.97 -3.38 -5.60
C THR A 440 8.99 -1.87 -5.82
N LEU A 441 7.81 -1.23 -5.77
CA LEU A 441 7.73 0.23 -5.81
C LEU A 441 8.50 0.86 -4.63
N SER A 442 8.38 0.28 -3.44
CA SER A 442 9.07 0.75 -2.25
C SER A 442 10.60 0.73 -2.38
N ASP A 443 11.16 -0.36 -2.92
CA ASP A 443 12.61 -0.48 -3.13
C ASP A 443 13.11 0.55 -4.15
N LEU A 444 12.35 0.75 -5.25
CA LEU A 444 12.71 1.70 -6.28
C LEU A 444 12.66 3.15 -5.76
N VAL A 445 11.62 3.51 -5.01
CA VAL A 445 11.50 4.85 -4.40
C VAL A 445 12.64 5.10 -3.41
N LEU A 446 12.98 4.11 -2.59
CA LEU A 446 14.07 4.21 -1.62
C LEU A 446 15.46 4.24 -2.29
N ALA A 447 15.62 3.62 -3.46
CA ALA A 447 16.84 3.78 -4.23
C ALA A 447 16.98 5.20 -4.77
N TYR A 448 15.89 5.77 -5.31
CA TYR A 448 15.89 7.14 -5.84
C TYR A 448 16.12 8.21 -4.76
N SER A 449 15.81 7.95 -3.49
CA SER A 449 16.11 8.91 -2.43
C SER A 449 17.60 9.19 -2.30
N SER A 450 18.47 8.24 -2.69
CA SER A 450 19.93 8.49 -2.75
C SER A 450 20.28 9.59 -3.76
N LEU A 451 19.59 9.68 -4.89
CA LEU A 451 19.77 10.76 -5.87
C LEU A 451 19.20 12.08 -5.35
N ALA A 452 18.07 12.01 -4.65
CA ALA A 452 17.40 13.19 -4.08
C ALA A 452 18.13 13.80 -2.88
N ASN A 453 18.86 12.99 -2.10
CA ASN A 453 19.46 13.36 -0.82
C ASN A 453 21.00 13.34 -0.89
N GLY A 454 21.57 13.95 -1.93
CA GLY A 454 23.01 14.19 -2.04
C GLY A 454 23.87 12.92 -2.02
N GLY A 455 23.35 11.79 -2.51
CA GLY A 455 24.04 10.51 -2.53
C GLY A 455 23.78 9.63 -1.31
N ALA A 456 23.04 10.12 -0.31
CA ALA A 456 22.76 9.42 0.93
C ALA A 456 21.39 8.73 0.92
N ARG A 457 21.35 7.45 1.28
CA ARG A 457 20.13 6.63 1.32
C ARG A 457 19.65 6.46 2.77
N PRO A 458 18.45 6.93 3.13
CA PRO A 458 17.86 6.65 4.42
C PRO A 458 17.35 5.20 4.52
N GLU A 459 17.10 4.74 5.74
CA GLU A 459 16.24 3.57 6.01
C GLU A 459 14.77 4.00 6.13
N THR A 460 13.84 3.15 5.67
CA THR A 460 12.41 3.47 5.77
C THR A 460 11.93 3.45 7.21
N ARG A 461 11.35 4.57 7.66
CA ARG A 461 10.84 4.72 9.01
C ARG A 461 9.33 4.89 9.02
N PHE A 462 8.62 3.91 9.57
CA PHE A 462 7.16 3.94 9.74
C PHE A 462 6.73 4.43 11.12
N ILE A 463 7.54 4.14 12.15
CA ILE A 463 7.28 4.44 13.56
C ILE A 463 8.37 5.39 14.05
N LEU A 464 7.98 6.59 14.48
CA LEU A 464 8.87 7.58 15.09
C LEU A 464 9.11 7.28 16.57
N ARG A 465 8.03 6.94 17.28
CA ARG A 465 8.05 6.75 18.73
C ARG A 465 7.00 5.74 19.19
N VAL A 466 7.32 4.97 20.22
CA VAL A 466 6.39 4.07 20.91
C VAL A 466 6.41 4.40 22.39
N TYR A 467 5.27 4.77 22.95
CA TYR A 467 5.05 5.02 24.36
C TYR A 467 4.45 3.80 25.06
N ASP A 468 4.78 3.63 26.34
CA ASP A 468 4.06 2.68 27.20
C ASP A 468 2.60 3.11 27.45
N ARG A 469 1.85 2.22 28.12
CA ARG A 469 0.41 2.38 28.42
C ARG A 469 0.05 3.66 29.16
N ASN A 470 0.98 4.17 29.97
CA ASN A 470 0.76 5.34 30.80
C ASN A 470 1.48 6.58 30.23
N ARG A 471 2.09 6.47 29.05
CA ARG A 471 2.97 7.45 28.41
C ARG A 471 4.08 7.96 29.34
N ARG A 472 4.58 7.09 30.23
CA ARG A 472 5.66 7.45 31.17
C ARG A 472 7.03 7.27 30.53
N THR A 473 7.19 6.20 29.75
CA THR A 473 8.41 5.88 29.02
C THR A 473 8.14 5.79 27.51
N TRP A 474 9.18 5.98 26.70
CA TRP A 474 9.09 5.80 25.25
C TRP A 474 10.40 5.31 24.63
N THR A 475 10.27 4.67 23.47
CA THR A 475 11.39 4.34 22.58
C THR A 475 11.28 5.19 21.32
N GLU A 476 12.39 5.81 20.91
CA GLU A 476 12.48 6.50 19.62
C GLU A 476 13.10 5.61 18.56
N SER A 477 12.70 5.85 17.31
CA SER A 477 13.37 5.28 16.14
C SER A 477 14.16 6.42 15.47
N PRO A 478 15.46 6.58 15.71
CA PRO A 478 16.25 7.60 15.03
C PRO A 478 16.27 7.35 13.52
N ALA A 479 16.46 8.41 12.73
CA ALA A 479 16.69 8.25 11.30
C ALA A 479 18.08 7.64 11.09
N ALA A 480 18.16 6.62 10.24
CA ALA A 480 19.43 6.00 9.83
C ALA A 480 19.66 6.31 8.35
N VAL A 481 20.86 6.80 8.02
CA VAL A 481 21.21 7.25 6.67
C VAL A 481 22.61 6.78 6.33
N THR A 482 22.77 6.20 5.14
CA THR A 482 24.04 5.65 4.65
C THR A 482 24.44 6.34 3.34
N PRO A 483 25.66 6.90 3.21
CA PRO A 483 26.16 7.40 1.94
C PRO A 483 26.40 6.22 0.97
N VAL A 484 25.80 6.28 -0.22
CA VAL A 484 25.85 5.17 -1.20
C VAL A 484 26.27 5.59 -2.61
N ILE A 485 26.14 6.87 -2.95
CA ILE A 485 26.58 7.49 -4.21
C ILE A 485 27.37 8.76 -3.85
N ALA A 486 28.37 9.12 -4.65
CA ALA A 486 29.10 10.37 -4.45
C ALA A 486 28.17 11.60 -4.64
N PRO A 487 28.26 12.66 -3.81
CA PRO A 487 27.36 13.81 -3.88
C PRO A 487 27.31 14.48 -5.26
N GLU A 488 28.46 14.63 -5.93
CA GLU A 488 28.61 15.19 -7.27
C GLU A 488 27.90 14.35 -8.34
N VAL A 489 27.97 13.02 -8.24
CA VAL A 489 27.29 12.08 -9.14
C VAL A 489 25.77 12.17 -8.94
N ALA A 490 25.31 12.17 -7.69
CA ALA A 490 23.89 12.33 -7.37
C ALA A 490 23.34 13.67 -7.86
N TYR A 491 24.09 14.75 -7.70
CA TYR A 491 23.72 16.08 -8.19
C TYR A 491 23.64 16.13 -9.71
N ILE A 492 24.67 15.69 -10.44
CA ILE A 492 24.68 15.73 -11.91
C ILE A 492 23.56 14.84 -12.49
N THR A 493 23.37 13.64 -11.94
CA THR A 493 22.26 12.74 -12.32
C THR A 493 20.91 13.40 -12.08
N THR A 494 20.74 14.10 -10.95
CA THR A 494 19.54 14.88 -10.65
C THR A 494 19.32 15.99 -11.66
N GLN A 495 20.37 16.74 -12.03
CA GLN A 495 20.27 17.79 -13.06
C GLN A 495 19.85 17.21 -14.41
N MET A 496 20.38 16.04 -14.81
CA MET A 496 19.94 15.36 -16.04
C MET A 496 18.47 14.91 -15.96
N MET A 497 18.00 14.49 -14.77
CA MET A 497 16.61 14.11 -14.57
C MET A 497 15.63 15.29 -14.49
N LYS A 498 16.08 16.53 -14.23
CA LYS A 498 15.23 17.73 -14.39
C LYS A 498 14.79 17.87 -15.86
N ASP A 499 15.64 17.51 -16.82
CA ASP A 499 15.35 17.60 -18.25
C ASP A 499 14.25 16.62 -18.70
N VAL A 500 14.10 15.49 -17.99
CA VAL A 500 13.01 14.54 -18.21
C VAL A 500 11.64 15.23 -18.05
N LEU A 501 11.53 16.15 -17.07
CA LEU A 501 10.31 16.90 -16.79
C LEU A 501 10.18 18.16 -17.65
N SER A 502 11.30 18.74 -18.08
CA SER A 502 11.31 19.96 -18.90
C SER A 502 10.91 19.69 -20.35
N TYR A 503 11.66 18.83 -21.05
CA TYR A 503 11.47 18.54 -22.48
C TYR A 503 11.47 17.04 -22.82
N GLY A 504 11.78 16.17 -21.85
CA GLY A 504 11.86 14.73 -22.03
C GLY A 504 10.53 13.98 -21.91
N THR A 505 10.61 12.71 -21.50
CA THR A 505 9.46 11.79 -21.46
C THR A 505 8.35 12.19 -20.48
N ALA A 506 8.62 13.08 -19.54
CA ALA A 506 7.65 13.62 -18.59
C ALA A 506 7.36 15.12 -18.82
N LYS A 507 7.58 15.66 -20.03
CA LYS A 507 7.40 17.10 -20.36
C LYS A 507 6.06 17.73 -19.97
N ARG A 508 5.02 16.92 -19.74
CA ARG A 508 3.73 17.39 -19.20
C ARG A 508 3.88 18.03 -17.81
N LEU A 509 4.92 17.65 -17.07
CA LEU A 509 5.26 18.17 -15.75
C LEU A 509 6.08 19.45 -15.79
N ASN A 510 6.42 20.00 -16.96
CA ASN A 510 7.28 21.19 -17.07
C ASN A 510 6.76 22.38 -16.24
N LYS A 511 5.44 22.63 -16.26
CA LYS A 511 4.83 23.68 -15.43
C LYS A 511 4.96 23.40 -13.92
N PHE A 512 4.91 22.13 -13.52
CA PHE A 512 5.15 21.75 -12.14
C PHE A 512 6.62 21.97 -11.76
N SER A 513 7.57 21.54 -12.59
CA SER A 513 9.00 21.63 -12.31
C SER A 513 9.54 23.06 -12.30
N GLN A 514 8.91 23.97 -13.04
CA GLN A 514 9.19 25.41 -12.98
C GLN A 514 8.73 26.04 -11.66
N ALA A 515 7.59 25.60 -11.12
CA ALA A 515 7.07 26.11 -9.85
C ALA A 515 7.76 25.47 -8.63
N TYR A 516 8.16 24.20 -8.77
CA TYR A 516 8.78 23.40 -7.72
C TYR A 516 9.97 22.64 -8.32
N PRO A 517 11.22 23.07 -8.06
CA PRO A 517 12.40 22.38 -8.57
C PRO A 517 12.32 20.88 -8.27
N SER A 518 12.26 20.09 -9.33
CA SER A 518 12.00 18.65 -9.25
C SER A 518 12.70 17.89 -10.35
N ALA A 519 13.01 16.64 -10.05
CA ALA A 519 13.61 15.68 -10.96
C ALA A 519 12.81 14.37 -10.90
N GLY A 520 12.90 13.55 -11.94
CA GLY A 520 12.22 12.27 -11.95
C GLY A 520 12.41 11.51 -13.25
N LYS A 521 11.87 10.29 -13.27
CA LYS A 521 12.01 9.38 -14.39
C LYS A 521 10.75 8.57 -14.62
N THR A 522 10.36 8.48 -15.89
CA THR A 522 9.34 7.54 -16.36
C THR A 522 9.94 6.15 -16.54
N GLY A 523 9.17 5.12 -16.15
CA GLY A 523 9.39 3.74 -16.55
C GLY A 523 8.18 3.22 -17.32
N THR A 524 8.45 2.52 -18.41
CA THR A 524 7.44 1.80 -19.20
C THR A 524 8.10 0.47 -19.57
N THR A 525 7.39 -0.64 -19.33
CA THR A 525 7.84 -1.98 -19.73
C THR A 525 7.42 -2.30 -21.16
N ASP A 526 8.05 -3.33 -21.74
CA ASP A 526 7.63 -3.86 -23.04
C ASP A 526 6.15 -4.26 -23.02
N ASP A 527 5.50 -4.14 -24.17
CA ASP A 527 4.05 -4.30 -24.36
C ASP A 527 3.17 -3.44 -23.44
N TYR A 528 3.67 -2.35 -22.86
CA TYR A 528 2.87 -1.42 -22.05
C TYR A 528 2.22 -2.09 -20.83
N ARG A 529 2.91 -3.01 -20.15
CA ARG A 529 2.32 -3.76 -19.01
C ARG A 529 2.31 -2.95 -17.73
N ASP A 530 3.34 -2.14 -17.51
CA ASP A 530 3.57 -1.35 -16.30
C ASP A 530 3.93 0.09 -16.64
N ALA A 531 3.26 1.02 -15.98
CA ALA A 531 3.55 2.44 -16.04
C ALA A 531 4.09 2.92 -14.68
N TRP A 532 5.33 3.43 -14.70
CA TRP A 532 6.04 3.93 -13.53
C TRP A 532 6.34 5.41 -13.67
N PHE A 533 6.26 6.13 -12.56
CA PHE A 533 6.93 7.41 -12.42
C PHE A 533 7.48 7.55 -11.01
N VAL A 534 8.78 7.81 -10.89
CA VAL A 534 9.43 8.15 -9.62
C VAL A 534 10.02 9.54 -9.78
N GLY A 535 9.61 10.45 -8.90
CA GLY A 535 10.03 11.84 -8.94
C GLY A 535 10.11 12.45 -7.55
N TYR A 536 10.90 13.50 -7.43
CA TYR A 536 11.21 14.11 -6.15
C TYR A 536 11.50 15.61 -6.27
N THR A 537 11.34 16.28 -5.13
CA THR A 537 11.91 17.59 -4.80
C THR A 537 12.96 17.36 -3.69
N PRO A 538 13.78 18.35 -3.29
CA PRO A 538 14.80 18.14 -2.27
C PRO A 538 14.31 17.54 -0.94
N GLY A 539 13.07 17.83 -0.52
CA GLY A 539 12.52 17.38 0.77
C GLY A 539 11.49 16.24 0.70
N ILE A 540 11.07 15.80 -0.49
CA ILE A 540 10.05 14.75 -0.61
C ILE A 540 10.18 14.00 -1.94
N ILE A 541 10.06 12.68 -1.86
CA ILE A 541 10.08 11.77 -3.01
C ILE A 541 8.79 10.98 -3.07
N THR A 542 8.28 10.75 -4.28
CA THR A 542 7.12 9.91 -4.51
C THR A 542 7.29 9.02 -5.73
N GLY A 543 6.89 7.76 -5.60
CA GLY A 543 6.75 6.85 -6.72
C GLY A 543 5.30 6.45 -6.93
N VAL A 544 4.92 6.27 -8.19
CA VAL A 544 3.62 5.78 -8.62
C VAL A 544 3.82 4.62 -9.60
N TRP A 545 3.08 3.54 -9.37
CA TRP A 545 2.93 2.43 -10.32
C TRP A 545 1.46 2.26 -10.69
N VAL A 546 1.20 1.93 -11.96
CA VAL A 546 -0.11 1.55 -12.48
C VAL A 546 0.06 0.35 -13.42
N GLY A 547 -0.81 -0.65 -13.28
CA GLY A 547 -0.76 -1.87 -14.09
C GLY A 547 -1.84 -2.87 -13.69
N HIS A 548 -1.78 -4.08 -14.25
CA HIS A 548 -2.66 -5.19 -13.88
C HIS A 548 -1.97 -6.15 -12.89
N ASP A 549 -2.74 -6.83 -12.05
CA ASP A 549 -2.19 -7.85 -11.14
C ASP A 549 -1.57 -9.02 -11.90
N LYS A 550 -2.29 -9.53 -12.90
CA LYS A 550 -1.71 -10.42 -13.91
C LYS A 550 -1.15 -9.53 -15.01
N PRO A 551 0.17 -9.54 -15.25
CA PRO A 551 0.76 -8.64 -16.25
C PRO A 551 0.11 -8.87 -17.60
N GLN A 552 -0.46 -7.82 -18.17
CA GLN A 552 -1.06 -7.82 -19.49
C GLN A 552 -0.91 -6.41 -20.10
N PRO A 553 -0.90 -6.28 -21.43
CA PRO A 553 -0.76 -4.99 -22.10
C PRO A 553 -1.87 -4.01 -21.71
N GLY A 554 -1.49 -2.80 -21.29
CA GLY A 554 -2.42 -1.68 -21.06
C GLY A 554 -2.84 -0.96 -22.35
N GLY A 555 -2.21 -1.30 -23.48
CA GLY A 555 -2.49 -0.73 -24.80
C GLY A 555 -1.67 0.51 -25.12
N LYS A 556 -1.78 0.99 -26.38
CA LYS A 556 -1.01 2.13 -26.88
C LYS A 556 -1.27 3.37 -26.04
N GLY A 557 -0.18 3.99 -25.56
CA GLY A 557 -0.23 5.20 -24.73
C GLY A 557 -0.23 4.93 -23.22
N PHE A 558 -0.31 3.67 -22.78
CA PHE A 558 -0.16 3.29 -21.37
C PHE A 558 1.32 3.36 -20.95
N THR A 559 1.79 4.56 -20.61
CA THR A 559 3.20 4.85 -20.33
C THR A 559 3.35 5.57 -19.00
N GLY A 560 4.55 5.51 -18.42
CA GLY A 560 4.88 6.26 -17.21
C GLY A 560 4.55 7.76 -17.31
N GLY A 561 4.84 8.39 -18.47
CA GLY A 561 4.58 9.83 -18.68
C GLY A 561 3.10 10.19 -18.91
N ALA A 562 2.30 9.27 -19.45
CA ALA A 562 0.89 9.52 -19.74
C ALA A 562 -0.06 9.09 -18.62
N VAL A 563 0.34 8.11 -17.80
CA VAL A 563 -0.50 7.47 -16.78
C VAL A 563 0.00 7.79 -15.36
N ALA A 564 1.24 7.43 -15.04
CA ALA A 564 1.75 7.54 -13.67
C ALA A 564 2.15 8.99 -13.31
N ALA A 565 2.80 9.72 -14.23
CA ALA A 565 3.27 11.08 -13.99
C ALA A 565 2.15 12.08 -13.64
N PRO A 566 0.96 12.08 -14.30
CA PRO A 566 -0.15 12.95 -13.89
C PRO A 566 -0.70 12.64 -12.49
N ILE A 567 -0.73 11.36 -12.09
CA ILE A 567 -1.14 10.97 -10.72
C ILE A 567 -0.14 11.51 -9.70
N TRP A 568 1.15 11.33 -9.99
CA TRP A 568 2.24 11.87 -9.19
C TRP A 568 2.13 13.39 -9.06
N GLU A 569 1.88 14.12 -10.15
CA GLU A 569 1.77 15.58 -10.14
C GLU A 569 0.63 16.06 -9.25
N HIS A 570 -0.56 15.48 -9.40
CA HIS A 570 -1.72 15.87 -8.60
C HIS A 570 -1.50 15.64 -7.11
N PHE A 571 -0.85 14.55 -6.74
CA PHE A 571 -0.45 14.28 -5.36
C PHE A 571 0.64 15.26 -4.89
N MET A 572 1.71 15.42 -5.66
CA MET A 572 2.87 16.22 -5.27
C MET A 572 2.54 17.69 -5.13
N ARG A 573 1.63 18.26 -5.94
CA ARG A 573 1.13 19.64 -5.76
C ARG A 573 0.57 19.89 -4.36
N LYS A 574 0.00 18.86 -3.73
CA LYS A 574 -0.51 18.94 -2.36
C LYS A 574 0.59 18.66 -1.34
N ALA A 575 1.47 17.71 -1.64
CA ALA A 575 2.57 17.35 -0.77
C ALA A 575 3.56 18.52 -0.60
N VAL A 576 3.87 19.27 -1.65
CA VAL A 576 4.84 20.38 -1.58
C VAL A 576 4.23 21.71 -1.15
N ALA A 577 2.90 21.85 -1.12
CA ALA A 577 2.22 23.14 -0.92
C ALA A 577 2.59 23.86 0.39
N LEU A 578 2.92 23.11 1.45
CA LEU A 578 3.30 23.64 2.76
C LEU A 578 4.80 23.49 3.05
N ARG A 579 5.60 23.17 2.04
CA ARG A 579 7.06 22.99 2.16
C ARG A 579 7.78 24.18 1.51
N PRO A 580 8.95 24.59 2.02
CA PRO A 580 9.79 25.58 1.35
C PRO A 580 10.14 25.14 -0.08
N VAL A 581 10.08 26.07 -1.02
CA VAL A 581 10.53 25.83 -2.40
C VAL A 581 12.03 26.06 -2.46
N THR A 582 12.80 24.98 -2.56
CA THR A 582 14.27 24.99 -2.67
C THR A 582 14.70 24.21 -3.89
N ASP A 583 15.86 24.55 -4.47
CA ASP A 583 16.51 23.73 -5.50
C ASP A 583 17.55 22.78 -4.86
N PHE A 584 18.06 21.84 -5.65
CA PHE A 584 19.09 20.90 -5.23
C PHE A 584 20.42 21.62 -5.00
N GLN A 585 21.04 21.40 -3.84
CA GLN A 585 22.29 22.05 -3.49
C GLN A 585 23.45 21.49 -4.33
N LYS A 586 24.17 22.38 -5.04
CA LYS A 586 25.37 22.02 -5.80
C LYS A 586 26.54 21.70 -4.85
N PRO A 587 27.14 20.49 -4.92
CA PRO A 587 28.35 20.17 -4.15
C PRO A 587 29.56 21.00 -4.61
N ALA A 588 30.52 21.22 -3.72
CA ALA A 588 31.75 21.96 -4.04
C ALA A 588 32.60 21.27 -5.12
N ALA A 589 32.52 19.93 -5.21
CA ALA A 589 33.21 19.13 -6.21
C ALA A 589 32.54 19.16 -7.62
N VAL A 590 31.55 20.04 -7.83
CA VAL A 590 30.88 20.22 -9.13
C VAL A 590 31.20 21.59 -9.73
N LEU A 591 31.83 21.57 -10.90
CA LEU A 591 32.04 22.75 -11.73
C LEU A 591 30.88 22.96 -12.69
N SER A 592 30.61 24.22 -13.03
CA SER A 592 29.67 24.61 -14.08
C SER A 592 30.45 25.29 -15.18
N VAL A 593 30.33 24.78 -16.39
CA VAL A 593 31.13 25.20 -17.54
C VAL A 593 30.20 25.41 -18.73
N THR A 594 30.36 26.53 -19.43
CA THR A 594 29.57 26.83 -20.61
C THR A 594 30.13 26.10 -21.84
N ILE A 595 29.33 25.19 -22.39
CA ILE A 595 29.69 24.35 -23.55
C ILE A 595 28.80 24.63 -24.76
N ASP A 596 29.29 24.23 -25.93
CA ASP A 596 28.44 24.04 -27.10
C ASP A 596 27.71 22.68 -26.97
N PRO A 597 26.38 22.67 -26.77
CA PRO A 597 25.64 21.43 -26.52
C PRO A 597 25.57 20.48 -27.73
N ALA A 598 26.01 20.91 -28.91
CA ALA A 598 26.10 20.06 -30.09
C ALA A 598 27.43 19.28 -30.16
N THR A 599 28.48 19.77 -29.50
CA THR A 599 29.83 19.19 -29.62
C THR A 599 30.40 18.73 -28.27
N GLY A 600 29.92 19.28 -27.15
CA GLY A 600 30.42 18.96 -25.81
C GLY A 600 31.67 19.75 -25.39
N TYR A 601 32.24 20.58 -26.28
CA TYR A 601 33.43 21.39 -26.03
C TYR A 601 33.10 22.75 -25.42
N LEU A 602 34.11 23.45 -24.89
CA LEU A 602 33.95 24.81 -24.37
C LEU A 602 33.38 25.73 -25.45
N ALA A 603 32.28 26.41 -25.12
CA ALA A 603 31.64 27.34 -26.05
C ALA A 603 32.55 28.52 -26.34
N ASN A 604 32.64 28.91 -27.62
CA ASN A 604 33.30 30.15 -28.03
C ASN A 604 32.28 31.17 -28.56
N GLY A 605 32.79 32.34 -28.97
CA GLY A 605 31.99 33.46 -29.48
C GLY A 605 31.07 33.10 -30.66
N ASN A 606 31.42 32.09 -31.44
CA ASN A 606 30.71 31.72 -32.67
C ASN A 606 29.75 30.55 -32.48
N CYS A 607 29.71 29.93 -31.29
CA CYS A 607 28.78 28.85 -31.01
C CYS A 607 27.33 29.37 -31.07
N PRO A 608 26.45 28.75 -31.89
CA PRO A 608 25.08 29.22 -32.09
C PRO A 608 24.22 29.05 -30.83
N THR A 609 24.55 28.03 -30.03
CA THR A 609 23.91 27.75 -28.75
C THR A 609 25.01 27.58 -27.72
N ARG A 610 24.79 28.11 -26.51
CA ARG A 610 25.67 27.95 -25.37
C ARG A 610 24.84 27.48 -24.19
N GLN A 611 25.33 26.48 -23.48
CA GLN A 611 24.62 25.88 -22.36
C GLN A 611 25.61 25.62 -21.22
N ASP A 612 25.22 25.99 -20.00
CA ASP A 612 25.96 25.57 -18.82
C ASP A 612 25.74 24.07 -18.57
N GLU A 613 26.84 23.33 -18.48
CA GLU A 613 26.87 21.91 -18.14
C GLU A 613 27.67 21.71 -16.84
N PHE A 614 27.33 20.64 -16.13
CA PHE A 614 27.92 20.31 -14.83
C PHE A 614 28.90 19.16 -14.95
N TYR A 615 30.08 19.34 -14.36
CA TYR A 615 31.18 18.39 -14.40
C TYR A 615 31.68 18.09 -12.99
N ILE A 616 32.10 16.85 -12.76
CA ILE A 616 32.95 16.51 -11.62
C ILE A 616 34.29 17.19 -11.87
N VAL A 617 34.87 17.85 -10.87
CA VAL A 617 36.18 18.51 -11.00
C VAL A 617 37.21 17.55 -11.62
N GLY A 618 37.88 18.00 -12.69
CA GLY A 618 38.86 17.23 -13.45
C GLY A 618 38.28 16.43 -14.62
N THR A 619 36.97 16.53 -14.88
CA THR A 619 36.29 15.89 -16.03
C THR A 619 35.74 16.89 -17.05
N GLU A 620 35.86 18.18 -16.78
CA GLU A 620 35.44 19.25 -17.68
C GLU A 620 36.25 19.29 -18.98
N PRO A 621 35.65 19.70 -20.11
CA PRO A 621 36.40 19.92 -21.35
C PRO A 621 37.39 21.08 -21.17
N THR A 622 38.61 20.89 -21.68
CA THR A 622 39.66 21.91 -21.69
C THR A 622 39.84 22.56 -23.06
N GLU A 623 39.29 21.96 -24.11
CA GLU A 623 39.41 22.43 -25.49
C GLU A 623 38.20 23.26 -25.92
N SER A 624 38.45 24.29 -26.75
CA SER A 624 37.41 25.14 -27.34
C SER A 624 36.72 24.43 -28.51
N CYS A 625 35.43 24.74 -28.73
CA CYS A 625 34.63 24.14 -29.78
C CYS A 625 35.29 24.27 -31.17
N PRO A 626 35.75 23.15 -31.76
CA PRO A 626 36.47 23.19 -33.04
C PRO A 626 35.53 23.51 -34.20
N LYS A 627 34.26 23.09 -34.11
CA LYS A 627 33.23 23.22 -35.16
C LYS A 627 32.88 24.67 -35.49
N HIS A 628 33.04 25.57 -34.52
CA HIS A 628 32.72 26.99 -34.68
C HIS A 628 33.97 27.88 -34.55
N SER A 629 35.16 27.31 -34.78
CA SER A 629 36.41 28.07 -34.82
C SER A 629 36.37 29.01 -36.04
N GLY A 630 36.18 30.30 -35.82
CA GLY A 630 36.12 31.27 -36.91
C GLY A 630 37.50 31.44 -37.54
N THR A 631 37.71 30.88 -38.73
CA THR A 631 38.55 31.54 -39.72
C THR A 631 37.61 32.36 -40.59
N ALA A 632 37.77 33.68 -40.58
CA ALA A 632 37.35 34.47 -41.73
C ALA A 632 38.03 33.85 -42.94
N ALA A 633 37.25 33.40 -43.92
CA ALA A 633 37.81 33.03 -45.20
C ALA A 633 38.62 34.22 -45.71
N THR A 634 39.93 34.09 -45.78
CA THR A 634 40.78 34.92 -46.63
C THR A 634 40.13 34.92 -48.02
N PRO A 635 39.95 36.07 -48.69
CA PRO A 635 39.46 36.07 -50.06
C PRO A 635 40.40 35.18 -50.87
N GLU A 636 39.87 34.13 -51.50
CA GLU A 636 40.62 33.39 -52.50
C GLU A 636 41.07 34.39 -53.58
N THR A 637 42.38 34.50 -53.72
CA THR A 637 43.00 35.20 -54.85
C THR A 637 42.45 34.57 -56.14
N PRO A 638 42.00 35.35 -57.14
CA PRO A 638 41.41 34.78 -58.35
C PRO A 638 42.42 33.89 -59.06
N ILE A 639 42.03 32.63 -59.30
CA ILE A 639 42.78 31.72 -60.18
C ILE A 639 42.65 32.27 -61.61
N VAL A 640 43.76 32.72 -62.18
CA VAL A 640 43.87 33.06 -63.60
C VAL A 640 43.77 31.75 -64.41
N PRO A 641 42.89 31.66 -65.42
CA PRO A 641 42.80 30.46 -66.25
C PRO A 641 44.04 30.33 -67.13
N GLN A 642 44.69 29.16 -67.11
CA GLN A 642 45.67 28.78 -68.12
C GLN A 642 44.94 28.37 -69.41
N THR A 643 45.24 29.06 -70.50
CA THR A 643 44.84 28.71 -71.87
C THR A 643 45.69 27.55 -72.38
N GLU A 644 45.03 26.48 -72.84
CA GLU A 644 45.64 25.41 -73.65
C GLU A 644 46.05 25.93 -75.04
N PRO A 645 47.12 25.41 -75.66
CA PRO A 645 47.49 25.76 -77.03
C PRO A 645 46.56 25.07 -78.05
N GLN A 646 46.01 25.87 -78.96
CA GLN A 646 45.31 25.41 -80.16
C GLN A 646 46.25 24.60 -81.07
N GLN A 647 45.81 23.40 -81.48
CA GLN A 647 46.35 22.71 -82.64
C GLN A 647 45.74 23.32 -83.91
N ASP A 648 46.62 23.75 -84.80
CA ASP A 648 46.32 24.19 -86.15
C ASP A 648 45.86 23.00 -87.01
N GLU A 649 44.63 23.07 -87.54
CA GLU A 649 44.25 22.37 -88.76
C GLU A 649 43.57 23.36 -89.71
N ASN A 650 44.25 23.68 -90.81
CA ASN A 650 43.63 24.33 -91.94
C ASN A 650 44.24 23.83 -93.26
N GLY A 651 43.37 23.24 -94.09
CA GLY A 651 43.51 23.05 -95.55
C GLY A 651 44.26 21.79 -96.00
N THR A 652 43.73 20.95 -96.89
CA THR A 652 43.10 21.33 -98.17
C THR A 652 42.33 20.13 -98.77
N LYS A 653 41.19 20.42 -99.41
CA LYS A 653 40.38 19.55 -100.30
C LYS A 653 41.07 19.37 -101.68
N PRO A 654 40.70 18.42 -102.57
CA PRO A 654 39.34 17.97 -102.93
C PRO A 654 38.95 16.55 -102.50
#